data_AF-A0A946PCD8-F1
#
_entry.id   AF-A0A946PCD8-F1
#
_cell.length_a   1.000
_cell.length_b   1.000
_cell.length_c   1.000
_cell.angle_alpha   90.00
_cell.angle_beta   90.00
_cell.angle_gamma   90.00
#
_symmetry.space_group_name_H-M   'P 1'
#
loop_
_entity.id
_entity.type
_entity.pdbx_description
1 polymer ?
#
loop_
_entity_poly.entity_id
_entity_poly.type
_entity_poly.pdbx_seq_one_letter_code
_entity_poly.pdbx_strand_id
1 'polypeptide(L)'
;QKPLRWLQAISKYRATISGGPNFAYELCVRKTTPEQRASLDLSSWSLAFNGAEPVRAETMKAFSEAFAVSGFRKEAFYPCYGLAESTLMVTGGMKFEPPVIRHFDPQSVENGSVILDENSIPDARQFVGSGRELDGQDVLIVDPQTFEPLAPDQVGEIWVSGPSVAHGYWNRPDETNSTFHAMLNLPVSTSGPVGRWKLSPGPYMRTGDLGFFDNGELFVTGRLKDLIIIRGRNHYPQDLEHAAEEASNLIRPGSVAAFAVEIDGRERVALVAELERGKRDHSDVLAAFDAIRKRLATEHEVATDAIVLVRPNSIPKTSSGKIQRHACRRQFLDNSLSVIEQYISWLEPAKEAIAPKAASSEPPRLARQRPVGETSRGHRPDRELPKEVIQTVFDHVRRIAKERAGNLTLDTNIVELGLDSLERMEIVSSLEEAFSARFPEQVLPTIETCREVIEAILDYMPLEGHDEIKPAGVVAEITPDAYEISQFPEVRALEQNFAMVRNAGLTNPYFSVHEGKTTDKTTINGRELISWASYNYLGMSGDPVVTAAAKDALDRFGTSVSASRLVSGEKTIHQELERAFADFLGTEDAVTMVGGHATNETVIGHIVGPGDLVLHDAFAHNSLLQGAILSGARRRPFPHNDYQTAETMLAELRSQYRRVLVVIEGIYSMDGDFADLPQFIGLAKRHKSLLMVDEAHSLGVMGPTGRGIGEYYGVNPEDVDIWMATLSKAFGSCGGLIAGSSTLIQWLKYTVPGFVYSIGLPPPAAGAALGALRLLQNEPQRVTKLQTNAKHFIDLASKARLNTGASGGSGVVPIILGNSINSLKLSRALFERGINVQPILYPAVEEKAARLRFFITANHTSDQIEKTVTAMREELIKIDPSYAAHLREKNPPVSVA
;
A
#
# COMPACT_ATOMS: atom_id res chain seq x y z
N GLN A 1 5.39 10.69 2.81
CA GLN A 1 4.24 11.34 2.12
C GLN A 1 4.57 12.82 1.93
N LYS A 2 4.23 13.41 0.76
CA LYS A 2 4.42 14.84 0.44
C LYS A 2 3.04 15.43 0.06
N PRO A 3 2.29 16.07 0.98
CA PRO A 3 0.89 16.44 0.76
C PRO A 3 0.72 17.50 -0.34
N LEU A 4 1.69 18.40 -0.51
CA LEU A 4 1.71 19.42 -1.57
C LEU A 4 1.45 18.85 -2.98
N ARG A 5 1.82 17.58 -3.26
CA ARG A 5 1.56 16.93 -4.56
C ARG A 5 0.06 16.84 -4.90
N TRP A 6 -0.82 16.72 -3.90
CA TRP A 6 -2.28 16.68 -4.10
C TRP A 6 -2.80 18.05 -4.59
N LEU A 7 -2.37 19.12 -3.91
CA LEU A 7 -2.74 20.50 -4.28
C LEU A 7 -2.11 20.93 -5.61
N GLN A 8 -0.87 20.50 -5.89
CA GLN A 8 -0.22 20.69 -7.18
C GLN A 8 -0.97 19.99 -8.31
N ALA A 9 -1.52 18.79 -8.08
CA ALA A 9 -2.36 18.11 -9.07
C ALA A 9 -3.68 18.86 -9.30
N ILE A 10 -4.37 19.28 -8.23
CA ILE A 10 -5.60 20.08 -8.33
C ILE A 10 -5.34 21.36 -9.14
N SER A 11 -4.22 22.05 -8.87
CA SER A 11 -3.87 23.28 -9.57
C SER A 11 -3.48 23.05 -11.03
N LYS A 12 -2.53 22.14 -11.29
CA LYS A 12 -2.02 21.82 -12.64
C LYS A 12 -3.11 21.33 -13.59
N TYR A 13 -4.03 20.50 -13.10
CA TYR A 13 -5.10 19.89 -13.90
C TYR A 13 -6.46 20.61 -13.72
N ARG A 14 -6.49 21.78 -13.06
CA ARG A 14 -7.69 22.56 -12.71
C ARG A 14 -8.83 21.70 -12.17
N ALA A 15 -8.52 20.74 -11.29
CA ALA A 15 -9.51 19.79 -10.79
C ALA A 15 -10.63 20.53 -10.04
N THR A 16 -11.88 20.15 -10.33
CA THR A 16 -13.08 20.79 -9.79
C THR A 16 -13.68 20.02 -8.60
N ILE A 17 -13.39 18.72 -8.50
CA ILE A 17 -13.79 17.83 -7.41
C ILE A 17 -12.56 17.07 -6.93
N SER A 18 -12.32 17.09 -5.62
CA SER A 18 -11.30 16.29 -4.92
C SER A 18 -11.60 16.27 -3.43
N GLY A 19 -11.04 15.34 -2.66
CA GLY A 19 -11.33 15.28 -1.23
C GLY A 19 -10.66 14.13 -0.50
N GLY A 20 -10.97 14.02 0.79
CA GLY A 20 -10.37 13.05 1.70
C GLY A 20 -10.81 13.27 3.15
N PRO A 21 -10.30 12.47 4.10
CA PRO A 21 -10.61 12.63 5.52
C PRO A 21 -9.94 13.87 6.12
N ASN A 22 -10.50 14.38 7.22
CA ASN A 22 -10.12 15.60 7.93
C ASN A 22 -8.59 15.83 8.04
N PHE A 23 -7.83 14.82 8.49
CA PHE A 23 -6.38 14.91 8.68
C PHE A 23 -5.59 15.20 7.39
N ALA A 24 -6.15 14.94 6.20
CA ALA A 24 -5.49 15.24 4.92
C ALA A 24 -5.36 16.76 4.71
N TYR A 25 -6.40 17.52 5.06
CA TYR A 25 -6.41 18.98 5.03
C TYR A 25 -5.45 19.56 6.08
N GLU A 26 -5.47 19.05 7.32
CA GLU A 26 -4.51 19.41 8.38
C GLU A 26 -3.05 19.17 7.95
N LEU A 27 -2.79 18.05 7.27
CA LEU A 27 -1.46 17.69 6.79
C LEU A 27 -0.98 18.62 5.66
N CYS A 28 -1.89 19.14 4.82
CA CYS A 28 -1.58 20.19 3.85
C CYS A 28 -1.21 21.52 4.55
N VAL A 29 -1.99 21.97 5.54
CA VAL A 29 -1.68 23.19 6.31
C VAL A 29 -0.31 23.07 7.01
N ARG A 30 -0.10 21.98 7.76
CA ARG A 30 1.14 21.74 8.55
C ARG A 30 2.41 21.55 7.71
N LYS A 31 2.33 21.21 6.42
CA LYS A 31 3.51 20.83 5.60
C LYS A 31 3.67 21.59 4.29
N THR A 32 3.09 22.78 4.19
CA THR A 32 3.31 23.71 3.08
C THR A 32 3.82 25.05 3.61
N THR A 33 4.87 25.59 2.99
CA THR A 33 5.39 26.94 3.30
C THR A 33 4.58 28.02 2.58
N PRO A 34 4.58 29.29 3.02
CA PRO A 34 3.78 30.35 2.38
C PRO A 34 4.04 30.49 0.87
N GLU A 35 5.30 30.34 0.45
CA GLU A 35 5.73 30.43 -0.95
C GLU A 35 5.14 29.28 -1.78
N GLN A 36 5.06 28.08 -1.20
CA GLN A 36 4.44 26.91 -1.83
C GLN A 36 2.92 27.03 -1.94
N ARG A 37 2.27 27.81 -1.06
CA ARG A 37 0.83 28.11 -1.17
C ARG A 37 0.58 29.18 -2.22
N ALA A 38 1.41 30.23 -2.26
CA ALA A 38 1.35 31.27 -3.27
C ALA A 38 1.66 30.76 -4.70
N SER A 39 2.40 29.64 -4.85
CA SER A 39 2.67 29.01 -6.15
C SER A 39 1.54 28.11 -6.69
N LEU A 40 0.32 28.19 -6.14
CA LEU A 40 -0.83 27.37 -6.51
C LEU A 40 -2.02 28.24 -6.92
N ASP A 41 -2.74 27.82 -7.95
CA ASP A 41 -4.12 28.21 -8.22
C ASP A 41 -5.07 27.05 -7.88
N LEU A 42 -5.90 27.21 -6.87
CA LEU A 42 -6.93 26.27 -6.42
C LEU A 42 -8.36 26.78 -6.70
N SER A 43 -8.51 27.87 -7.48
CA SER A 43 -9.81 28.49 -7.78
C SER A 43 -10.78 27.56 -8.53
N SER A 44 -10.26 26.55 -9.25
CA SER A 44 -11.07 25.51 -9.89
C SER A 44 -11.80 24.62 -8.89
N TRP A 45 -11.26 24.43 -7.68
CA TRP A 45 -11.76 23.45 -6.72
C TRP A 45 -13.14 23.91 -6.21
N SER A 46 -14.18 23.22 -6.69
CA SER A 46 -15.60 23.55 -6.45
C SER A 46 -16.28 22.64 -5.44
N LEU A 47 -15.69 21.46 -5.19
CA LEU A 47 -16.17 20.47 -4.24
C LEU A 47 -14.95 19.78 -3.60
N ALA A 48 -14.66 20.20 -2.37
CA ALA A 48 -13.61 19.72 -1.48
C ALA A 48 -14.23 18.81 -0.42
N PHE A 49 -14.44 17.53 -0.77
CA PHE A 49 -15.20 16.63 0.10
C PHE A 49 -14.40 16.23 1.35
N ASN A 50 -15.06 16.26 2.50
CA ASN A 50 -14.49 15.88 3.79
C ASN A 50 -15.36 14.78 4.43
N GLY A 51 -14.90 13.53 4.31
CA GLY A 51 -15.57 12.35 4.88
C GLY A 51 -14.80 11.83 6.09
N ALA A 52 -15.30 12.12 7.28
CA ALA A 52 -14.71 11.71 8.56
C ALA A 52 -15.77 11.63 9.67
N GLU A 53 -15.61 10.69 10.61
CA GLU A 53 -16.42 10.62 11.83
C GLU A 53 -15.64 11.21 13.02
N PRO A 54 -15.93 12.44 13.46
CA PRO A 54 -16.64 13.52 12.78
C PRO A 54 -15.72 14.39 11.90
N VAL A 55 -16.32 15.31 11.14
CA VAL A 55 -15.62 16.41 10.47
C VAL A 55 -15.39 17.55 11.47
N ARG A 56 -14.17 18.09 11.55
CA ARG A 56 -13.83 19.24 12.43
C ARG A 56 -13.91 20.56 11.65
N ALA A 57 -14.58 21.55 12.19
CA ALA A 57 -14.78 22.86 11.57
C ALA A 57 -13.50 23.71 11.58
N GLU A 58 -12.69 23.57 12.62
CA GLU A 58 -11.38 24.19 12.84
C GLU A 58 -10.44 23.83 11.68
N THR A 59 -10.46 22.56 11.26
CA THR A 59 -9.67 22.05 10.14
C THR A 59 -10.11 22.68 8.81
N MET A 60 -11.42 22.81 8.57
CA MET A 60 -11.93 23.49 7.37
C MET A 60 -11.54 24.97 7.37
N LYS A 61 -11.74 25.67 8.49
CA LYS A 61 -11.35 27.07 8.67
C LYS A 61 -9.85 27.29 8.43
N ALA A 62 -8.99 26.55 9.13
CA ALA A 62 -7.55 26.68 9.01
C ALA A 62 -7.02 26.35 7.60
N PHE A 63 -7.67 25.42 6.89
CA PHE A 63 -7.35 25.15 5.49
C PHE A 63 -7.80 26.30 4.56
N SER A 64 -9.03 26.78 4.71
CA SER A 64 -9.53 27.93 3.93
C SER A 64 -8.66 29.18 4.14
N GLU A 65 -8.29 29.50 5.38
CA GLU A 65 -7.39 30.62 5.70
C GLU A 65 -5.99 30.42 5.11
N ALA A 66 -5.43 29.21 5.22
CA ALA A 66 -4.09 28.89 4.71
C ALA A 66 -3.97 28.97 3.17
N PHE A 67 -5.05 28.65 2.44
CA PHE A 67 -5.05 28.52 0.98
C PHE A 67 -5.92 29.56 0.26
N ALA A 68 -6.46 30.56 0.96
CA ALA A 68 -7.14 31.72 0.35
C ALA A 68 -6.23 32.48 -0.64
N VAL A 69 -4.92 32.56 -0.35
CA VAL A 69 -3.91 33.13 -1.27
C VAL A 69 -3.82 32.39 -2.61
N SER A 70 -4.20 31.11 -2.63
CA SER A 70 -4.28 30.26 -3.82
C SER A 70 -5.66 30.34 -4.51
N GLY A 71 -6.58 31.19 -4.06
CA GLY A 71 -7.94 31.29 -4.60
C GLY A 71 -8.89 30.18 -4.16
N PHE A 72 -8.55 29.38 -3.15
CA PHE A 72 -9.47 28.39 -2.58
C PHE A 72 -10.64 29.08 -1.85
N ARG A 73 -11.86 28.57 -2.04
CA ARG A 73 -13.11 29.11 -1.45
C ARG A 73 -13.61 28.24 -0.31
N LYS A 74 -14.11 28.83 0.78
CA LYS A 74 -14.71 28.07 1.91
C LYS A 74 -16.00 27.35 1.49
N GLU A 75 -16.73 27.91 0.53
CA GLU A 75 -17.93 27.38 -0.11
C GLU A 75 -17.65 26.17 -1.02
N ALA A 76 -16.38 25.79 -1.20
CA ALA A 76 -16.02 24.54 -1.83
C ALA A 76 -16.06 23.35 -0.86
N PHE A 77 -15.95 23.58 0.47
CA PHE A 77 -15.97 22.46 1.43
C PHE A 77 -17.31 21.73 1.41
N TYR A 78 -17.23 20.40 1.29
CA TYR A 78 -18.39 19.52 1.19
C TYR A 78 -18.28 18.40 2.22
N PRO A 79 -18.73 18.62 3.47
CA PRO A 79 -18.84 17.54 4.42
C PRO A 79 -19.80 16.47 3.90
N CYS A 80 -19.46 15.19 4.13
CA CYS A 80 -20.31 14.07 3.75
C CYS A 80 -20.16 12.91 4.74
N TYR A 81 -21.18 12.05 4.81
CA TYR A 81 -21.13 10.79 5.56
C TYR A 81 -21.24 9.61 4.61
N GLY A 82 -20.47 8.56 4.90
CA GLY A 82 -20.27 7.46 3.98
C GLY A 82 -19.34 6.37 4.50
N LEU A 83 -19.69 5.12 4.22
CA LEU A 83 -19.01 3.91 4.66
C LEU A 83 -18.97 2.84 3.56
N ALA A 84 -18.06 1.88 3.69
CA ALA A 84 -17.82 0.87 2.66
C ALA A 84 -19.05 -0.03 2.43
N GLU A 85 -19.78 -0.31 3.50
CA GLU A 85 -21.00 -1.10 3.52
C GLU A 85 -22.16 -0.44 2.75
N SER A 86 -22.13 0.89 2.56
CA SER A 86 -23.08 1.64 1.71
C SER A 86 -22.42 2.15 0.42
N THR A 87 -21.45 1.38 -0.10
CA THR A 87 -20.63 1.70 -1.30
C THR A 87 -20.16 3.15 -1.38
N LEU A 88 -19.65 3.64 -0.24
CA LEU A 88 -18.97 4.91 0.02
C LEU A 88 -19.83 6.15 0.31
N MET A 89 -21.10 6.25 -0.09
CA MET A 89 -21.88 7.51 0.10
C MET A 89 -23.28 7.27 0.66
N VAL A 90 -23.65 8.07 1.68
CA VAL A 90 -24.94 8.04 2.38
C VAL A 90 -25.59 9.43 2.41
N THR A 91 -24.88 10.45 2.90
CA THR A 91 -25.34 11.85 2.90
C THR A 91 -24.28 12.81 2.38
N GLY A 92 -24.70 13.91 1.76
CA GLY A 92 -23.81 14.97 1.28
C GLY A 92 -24.51 16.33 1.22
N GLY A 93 -23.74 17.40 1.33
CA GLY A 93 -24.27 18.77 1.29
C GLY A 93 -24.82 19.17 -0.08
N MET A 94 -25.29 20.39 -0.23
CA MET A 94 -25.59 20.97 -1.54
C MET A 94 -24.33 21.63 -2.11
N LYS A 95 -24.06 21.44 -3.40
CA LYS A 95 -22.90 22.05 -4.05
C LYS A 95 -23.04 23.59 -4.02
N PHE A 96 -21.96 24.27 -3.63
CA PHE A 96 -21.89 25.74 -3.42
C PHE A 96 -22.64 26.29 -2.19
N GLU A 97 -23.39 25.49 -1.42
CA GLU A 97 -23.79 25.90 -0.08
C GLU A 97 -22.58 25.82 0.87
N PRO A 98 -22.37 26.78 1.79
CA PRO A 98 -21.30 26.69 2.78
C PRO A 98 -21.60 25.56 3.79
N PRO A 99 -20.57 24.90 4.35
CA PRO A 99 -20.75 23.86 5.38
C PRO A 99 -21.68 24.30 6.51
N VAL A 100 -22.70 23.49 6.81
CA VAL A 100 -23.58 23.74 7.95
C VAL A 100 -22.79 23.49 9.23
N ILE A 101 -22.64 24.54 10.04
CA ILE A 101 -22.02 24.47 11.36
C ILE A 101 -23.06 24.92 12.39
N ARG A 102 -23.14 24.17 13.50
CA ARG A 102 -24.11 24.37 14.57
C ARG A 102 -23.43 24.22 15.93
N HIS A 103 -23.98 24.91 16.93
CA HIS A 103 -23.58 24.79 18.33
C HIS A 103 -24.74 24.19 19.11
N PHE A 104 -24.43 23.25 19.99
CA PHE A 104 -25.41 22.57 20.84
C PHE A 104 -24.94 22.59 22.29
N ASP A 105 -25.89 22.60 23.23
CA ASP A 105 -25.59 22.45 24.65
C ASP A 105 -24.89 21.10 24.89
N PRO A 106 -23.66 21.07 25.44
CA PRO A 106 -22.91 19.83 25.63
C PRO A 106 -23.65 18.80 26.48
N GLN A 107 -24.37 19.25 27.51
CA GLN A 107 -25.08 18.35 28.42
C GLN A 107 -26.26 17.66 27.72
N SER A 108 -26.96 18.33 26.82
CA SER A 108 -28.02 17.74 26.00
C SER A 108 -27.49 16.55 25.18
N VAL A 109 -26.34 16.75 24.51
CA VAL A 109 -25.68 15.76 23.64
C VAL A 109 -25.16 14.58 24.44
N GLU A 110 -24.49 14.83 25.58
CA GLU A 110 -24.03 13.78 26.50
C GLU A 110 -25.19 12.96 27.09
N ASN A 111 -26.40 13.52 27.18
CA ASN A 111 -27.62 12.85 27.62
C ASN A 111 -28.45 12.23 26.46
N GLY A 112 -27.95 12.23 25.22
CA GLY A 112 -28.61 11.59 24.07
C GLY A 112 -29.72 12.41 23.40
N SER A 113 -29.76 13.72 23.65
CA SER A 113 -30.68 14.69 23.02
C SER A 113 -29.89 15.79 22.30
N VAL A 114 -30.53 16.63 21.49
CA VAL A 114 -29.84 17.82 20.94
C VAL A 114 -30.64 19.11 21.14
N ILE A 115 -30.09 20.00 21.95
CA ILE A 115 -30.61 21.34 22.16
C ILE A 115 -29.64 22.33 21.51
N LEU A 116 -30.12 23.06 20.50
CA LEU A 116 -29.37 24.15 19.86
C LEU A 116 -29.05 25.23 20.89
N ASP A 117 -27.79 25.67 20.92
CA ASP A 117 -27.41 26.85 21.70
C ASP A 117 -27.47 28.11 20.82
N GLU A 118 -28.56 28.86 20.97
CA GLU A 118 -28.75 30.16 20.33
C GLU A 118 -27.94 31.30 21.00
N ASN A 119 -27.40 31.09 22.20
CA ASN A 119 -26.76 32.14 23.01
C ASN A 119 -25.23 32.17 22.91
N SER A 120 -24.60 31.16 22.29
CA SER A 120 -23.12 31.04 22.18
C SER A 120 -22.43 31.03 23.54
N ILE A 121 -22.87 30.10 24.41
CA ILE A 121 -22.26 29.77 25.69
C ILE A 121 -20.77 29.41 25.46
N PRO A 122 -19.82 29.81 26.33
CA PRO A 122 -18.39 29.61 26.11
C PRO A 122 -17.95 28.16 25.81
N ASP A 123 -18.71 27.18 26.28
CA ASP A 123 -18.41 25.74 26.18
C ASP A 123 -19.27 25.01 25.13
N ALA A 124 -20.04 25.72 24.30
CA ALA A 124 -21.03 25.13 23.38
C ALA A 124 -20.39 24.22 22.31
N ARG A 125 -20.88 22.97 22.20
CA ARG A 125 -20.23 21.95 21.38
C ARG A 125 -20.56 22.15 19.89
N GLN A 126 -19.52 22.41 19.10
CA GLN A 126 -19.64 22.64 17.67
C GLN A 126 -19.69 21.33 16.90
N PHE A 127 -20.69 21.17 16.03
CA PHE A 127 -20.79 20.05 15.08
C PHE A 127 -20.93 20.57 13.64
N VAL A 128 -20.37 19.79 12.72
CA VAL A 128 -20.48 20.00 11.26
C VAL A 128 -21.54 19.05 10.71
N GLY A 129 -22.50 19.60 9.96
CA GLY A 129 -23.49 18.82 9.23
C GLY A 129 -22.82 18.08 8.08
N SER A 130 -23.04 16.77 8.00
CA SER A 130 -22.54 15.85 6.97
C SER A 130 -23.47 15.77 5.75
N GLY A 131 -24.30 16.80 5.50
CA GLY A 131 -25.23 16.81 4.39
C GLY A 131 -26.60 16.21 4.67
N ARG A 132 -27.37 15.99 3.60
CA ARG A 132 -28.73 15.45 3.64
C ARG A 132 -28.80 14.06 2.98
N GLU A 133 -29.89 13.35 3.25
CA GLU A 133 -30.28 12.12 2.53
C GLU A 133 -30.18 12.34 1.01
N LEU A 134 -29.57 11.38 0.30
CA LEU A 134 -29.49 11.39 -1.16
C LEU A 134 -30.68 10.63 -1.77
N ASP A 135 -31.02 10.94 -3.03
CA ASP A 135 -32.15 10.30 -3.70
C ASP A 135 -32.07 8.77 -3.69
N GLY A 136 -33.09 8.13 -3.11
CA GLY A 136 -33.16 6.68 -2.94
C GLY A 136 -32.48 6.12 -1.69
N GLN A 137 -31.96 6.96 -0.78
CA GLN A 137 -31.40 6.56 0.51
C GLN A 137 -32.32 6.96 1.66
N ASP A 138 -32.95 5.99 2.32
CA ASP A 138 -33.59 6.19 3.63
C ASP A 138 -32.50 6.16 4.72
N VAL A 139 -32.33 7.27 5.44
CA VAL A 139 -31.39 7.37 6.58
C VAL A 139 -32.18 7.67 7.85
N LEU A 140 -32.18 6.74 8.79
CA LEU A 140 -32.94 6.81 10.04
C LEU A 140 -32.00 6.93 11.24
N ILE A 141 -32.53 7.48 12.34
CA ILE A 141 -31.91 7.43 13.66
C ILE A 141 -32.72 6.46 14.52
N VAL A 142 -32.07 5.44 15.08
CA VAL A 142 -32.74 4.30 15.71
C VAL A 142 -32.10 4.02 17.07
N ASP A 143 -32.92 3.64 18.06
CA ASP A 143 -32.41 3.21 19.35
C ASP A 143 -31.67 1.85 19.20
N PRO A 144 -30.38 1.78 19.56
CA PRO A 144 -29.57 0.58 19.31
C PRO A 144 -29.91 -0.63 20.22
N GLN A 145 -30.80 -0.45 21.21
CA GLN A 145 -31.26 -1.47 22.16
C GLN A 145 -32.70 -1.92 21.87
N THR A 146 -33.63 -1.00 21.60
CA THR A 146 -35.06 -1.30 21.37
C THR A 146 -35.42 -1.50 19.89
N PHE A 147 -34.54 -1.04 18.99
CA PHE A 147 -34.73 -0.96 17.52
C PHE A 147 -35.94 -0.11 17.10
N GLU A 148 -36.40 0.79 17.98
CA GLU A 148 -37.46 1.75 17.69
C GLU A 148 -36.87 3.02 17.04
N PRO A 149 -37.53 3.62 16.04
CA PRO A 149 -37.06 4.86 15.41
C PRO A 149 -37.20 6.04 16.36
N LEU A 150 -36.13 6.81 16.54
CA LEU A 150 -36.04 7.97 17.43
C LEU A 150 -36.50 9.26 16.73
N ALA A 151 -36.74 10.31 17.50
CA ALA A 151 -37.02 11.63 16.94
C ALA A 151 -35.73 12.29 16.39
N PRO A 152 -35.82 13.22 15.40
CA PRO A 152 -34.65 13.87 14.81
C PRO A 152 -33.75 14.63 15.80
N ASP A 153 -34.32 15.10 16.90
CA ASP A 153 -33.70 15.80 18.02
C ASP A 153 -33.12 14.88 19.11
N GLN A 154 -32.98 13.58 18.81
CA GLN A 154 -32.34 12.58 19.67
C GLN A 154 -31.12 11.97 19.00
N VAL A 155 -30.12 11.58 19.79
CA VAL A 155 -28.93 10.88 19.32
C VAL A 155 -29.16 9.37 19.36
N GLY A 156 -28.98 8.70 18.22
CA GLY A 156 -29.12 7.25 18.10
C GLY A 156 -28.20 6.66 17.05
N GLU A 157 -28.34 5.36 16.79
CA GLU A 157 -27.57 4.69 15.73
C GLU A 157 -28.12 5.07 14.36
N ILE A 158 -27.23 5.43 13.44
CA ILE A 158 -27.58 5.74 12.05
C ILE A 158 -27.86 4.41 11.33
N TRP A 159 -29.07 4.26 10.81
CA TRP A 159 -29.50 3.10 10.02
C TRP A 159 -29.78 3.56 8.58
N VAL A 160 -29.34 2.80 7.58
CA VAL A 160 -29.42 3.18 6.15
C VAL A 160 -30.10 2.08 5.34
N SER A 161 -31.00 2.42 4.43
CA SER A 161 -31.48 1.50 3.39
C SER A 161 -31.57 2.22 2.05
N GLY A 162 -31.14 1.55 0.97
CA GLY A 162 -31.06 2.15 -0.35
C GLY A 162 -30.18 1.34 -1.31
N PRO A 163 -30.13 1.70 -2.60
CA PRO A 163 -29.46 0.92 -3.64
C PRO A 163 -27.93 0.93 -3.56
N SER A 164 -27.33 1.75 -2.68
CA SER A 164 -25.88 1.73 -2.40
C SER A 164 -25.50 0.76 -1.27
N VAL A 165 -26.47 0.23 -0.51
CA VAL A 165 -26.23 -0.73 0.57
C VAL A 165 -25.82 -2.09 -0.01
N ALA A 166 -24.71 -2.64 0.48
CA ALA A 166 -24.20 -3.93 0.02
C ALA A 166 -25.08 -5.09 0.50
N HIS A 167 -25.06 -6.21 -0.24
CA HIS A 167 -25.83 -7.42 0.10
C HIS A 167 -25.37 -8.17 1.38
N GLY A 168 -24.26 -7.75 2.01
CA GLY A 168 -23.70 -8.45 3.17
C GLY A 168 -22.18 -8.56 3.19
N TYR A 169 -21.68 -9.20 4.24
CA TYR A 169 -20.27 -9.56 4.40
C TYR A 169 -20.01 -10.97 3.85
N TRP A 170 -19.00 -11.10 2.97
CA TRP A 170 -18.66 -12.37 2.32
C TRP A 170 -18.35 -13.50 3.31
N ASN A 171 -18.98 -14.66 3.13
CA ASN A 171 -18.90 -15.84 4.00
C ASN A 171 -19.16 -15.58 5.51
N ARG A 172 -19.93 -14.54 5.83
CA ARG A 172 -20.27 -14.12 7.20
C ARG A 172 -21.78 -13.96 7.34
N PRO A 173 -22.56 -15.06 7.38
CA PRO A 173 -24.03 -14.99 7.38
C PRO A 173 -24.58 -14.32 8.64
N ASP A 174 -23.98 -14.57 9.81
CA ASP A 174 -24.45 -14.03 11.09
C ASP A 174 -24.17 -12.52 11.20
N GLU A 175 -22.96 -12.06 10.83
CA GLU A 175 -22.66 -10.63 10.76
C GLU A 175 -23.46 -9.95 9.64
N THR A 176 -23.68 -10.61 8.50
CA THR A 176 -24.56 -10.10 7.43
C THR A 176 -25.97 -9.86 7.95
N ASN A 177 -26.58 -10.86 8.59
CA ASN A 177 -27.96 -10.77 9.03
C ASN A 177 -28.13 -9.76 10.18
N SER A 178 -27.15 -9.65 11.08
CA SER A 178 -27.17 -8.67 12.17
C SER A 178 -26.81 -7.23 11.76
N THR A 179 -26.10 -7.05 10.63
CA THR A 179 -25.69 -5.73 10.13
C THR A 179 -26.62 -5.21 9.04
N PHE A 180 -26.96 -6.01 8.02
CA PHE A 180 -27.65 -5.56 6.80
C PHE A 180 -29.14 -5.93 6.73
N HIS A 181 -29.61 -6.87 7.55
CA HIS A 181 -31.01 -7.30 7.59
C HIS A 181 -31.71 -6.87 8.89
N ALA A 182 -31.30 -5.73 9.46
CA ALA A 182 -31.94 -5.23 10.67
C ALA A 182 -33.36 -4.73 10.34
N MET A 183 -34.30 -5.05 11.21
CA MET A 183 -35.71 -4.69 11.06
C MET A 183 -36.11 -3.75 12.19
N LEU A 184 -36.88 -2.70 11.88
CA LEU A 184 -37.40 -1.79 12.90
C LEU A 184 -38.45 -2.48 13.77
N ASN A 185 -38.37 -2.24 15.07
CA ASN A 185 -39.46 -2.51 16.00
C ASN A 185 -40.51 -1.40 15.82
N LEU A 186 -41.58 -1.68 15.07
CA LEU A 186 -42.66 -0.73 14.81
C LEU A 186 -43.88 -1.05 15.70
N PRO A 187 -44.31 -0.14 16.59
CA PRO A 187 -45.52 -0.31 17.38
C PRO A 187 -46.76 -0.56 16.49
N VAL A 188 -47.70 -1.36 16.98
CA VAL A 188 -48.93 -1.77 16.25
C VAL A 188 -49.86 -0.58 15.89
N SER A 189 -49.54 0.64 16.33
CA SER A 189 -50.26 1.88 16.03
C SER A 189 -49.50 2.89 15.16
N THR A 190 -48.23 2.67 14.79
CA THR A 190 -47.46 3.60 13.93
C THR A 190 -47.81 3.42 12.45
N SER A 191 -49.01 3.85 12.07
CA SER A 191 -49.46 4.01 10.67
C SER A 191 -49.33 5.46 10.16
N GLY A 192 -48.44 6.24 10.77
CA GLY A 192 -48.11 7.61 10.39
C GLY A 192 -46.59 7.89 10.48
N PRO A 193 -46.10 8.98 9.87
CA PRO A 193 -44.67 9.27 9.79
C PRO A 193 -44.09 9.69 11.15
N VAL A 194 -42.88 9.21 11.45
CA VAL A 194 -42.03 9.75 12.52
C VAL A 194 -41.05 10.75 11.88
N GLY A 195 -41.09 12.00 12.34
CA GLY A 195 -40.30 13.09 11.75
C GLY A 195 -40.67 13.32 10.26
N ARG A 196 -39.68 13.12 9.37
CA ARG A 196 -39.87 13.19 7.91
C ARG A 196 -40.04 11.83 7.23
N TRP A 197 -39.79 10.73 7.93
CA TRP A 197 -39.57 9.43 7.30
C TRP A 197 -40.86 8.65 7.07
N LYS A 198 -40.94 7.97 5.92
CA LYS A 198 -41.97 6.97 5.63
C LYS A 198 -41.49 5.60 6.13
N LEU A 199 -41.63 5.36 7.43
CA LEU A 199 -41.16 4.14 8.08
C LEU A 199 -41.62 2.88 7.34
N SER A 200 -40.67 1.99 7.06
CA SER A 200 -40.90 0.61 6.66
C SER A 200 -40.38 -0.34 7.74
N PRO A 201 -40.80 -1.61 7.80
CA PRO A 201 -40.18 -2.57 8.71
C PRO A 201 -38.70 -2.85 8.43
N GLY A 202 -38.19 -2.56 7.24
CA GLY A 202 -36.84 -2.89 6.78
C GLY A 202 -36.83 -3.81 5.54
N PRO A 203 -35.65 -4.34 5.15
CA PRO A 203 -34.39 -4.30 5.89
C PRO A 203 -33.68 -2.94 5.87
N TYR A 204 -32.94 -2.68 6.95
CA TYR A 204 -32.00 -1.58 7.11
C TYR A 204 -30.61 -2.12 7.47
N MET A 205 -29.58 -1.37 7.09
CA MET A 205 -28.20 -1.57 7.46
C MET A 205 -27.82 -0.71 8.67
N ARG A 206 -27.34 -1.36 9.74
CA ARG A 206 -26.78 -0.72 10.93
C ARG A 206 -25.35 -0.26 10.65
N THR A 207 -25.06 1.04 10.77
CA THR A 207 -23.69 1.55 10.56
C THR A 207 -22.78 1.33 11.77
N GLY A 208 -23.36 1.18 12.97
CA GLY A 208 -22.64 1.27 14.24
C GLY A 208 -22.21 2.70 14.62
N ASP A 209 -22.55 3.70 13.82
CA ASP A 209 -22.20 5.10 14.04
C ASP A 209 -23.38 5.87 14.67
N LEU A 210 -23.10 6.90 15.45
CA LEU A 210 -24.10 7.68 16.19
C LEU A 210 -24.34 9.04 15.54
N GLY A 211 -25.59 9.49 15.48
CA GLY A 211 -25.96 10.79 14.93
C GLY A 211 -27.38 11.23 15.26
N PHE A 212 -27.75 12.40 14.72
CA PHE A 212 -29.06 13.04 14.84
C PHE A 212 -29.32 13.92 13.59
N PHE A 213 -30.52 14.51 13.46
CA PHE A 213 -30.88 15.40 12.34
C PHE A 213 -31.44 16.76 12.82
N ASP A 214 -30.67 17.85 12.68
CA ASP A 214 -31.21 19.22 12.78
C ASP A 214 -31.56 19.76 11.39
N ASN A 215 -32.75 20.36 11.25
CA ASN A 215 -33.26 20.98 10.01
C ASN A 215 -33.13 20.12 8.73
N GLY A 216 -33.01 18.79 8.88
CA GLY A 216 -32.86 17.81 7.80
C GLY A 216 -31.43 17.47 7.40
N GLU A 217 -30.43 18.06 8.06
CA GLU A 217 -28.99 17.85 7.91
C GLU A 217 -28.50 16.80 8.93
N LEU A 218 -27.73 15.79 8.51
CA LEU A 218 -27.20 14.74 9.38
C LEU A 218 -26.00 15.26 10.17
N PHE A 219 -25.99 15.08 11.49
CA PHE A 219 -24.83 15.38 12.32
C PHE A 219 -24.31 14.08 12.94
N VAL A 220 -23.09 13.68 12.55
CA VAL A 220 -22.42 12.48 13.09
C VAL A 220 -21.74 12.84 14.41
N THR A 221 -22.18 12.23 15.51
CA THR A 221 -21.66 12.50 16.85
C THR A 221 -20.51 11.57 17.25
N GLY A 222 -20.42 10.37 16.67
CA GLY A 222 -19.34 9.42 16.95
C GLY A 222 -19.71 7.99 16.56
N ARG A 223 -19.24 7.00 17.32
CA ARG A 223 -19.45 5.58 17.04
C ARG A 223 -19.89 4.81 18.29
N LEU A 224 -20.94 4.00 18.17
CA LEU A 224 -21.64 3.32 19.27
C LEU A 224 -20.70 2.44 20.12
N LYS A 225 -19.77 1.73 19.48
CA LYS A 225 -18.80 0.85 20.16
C LYS A 225 -17.60 1.58 20.77
N ASP A 226 -17.39 2.85 20.40
CA ASP A 226 -16.29 3.69 20.86
C ASP A 226 -16.70 4.62 22.02
N LEU A 227 -18.00 4.76 22.30
CA LEU A 227 -18.54 5.67 23.32
C LEU A 227 -18.03 5.34 24.74
N ILE A 228 -17.71 6.36 25.53
CA ILE A 228 -17.13 6.23 26.88
C ILE A 228 -18.16 6.75 27.91
N ILE A 229 -18.72 5.88 28.75
CA ILE A 229 -19.88 6.24 29.59
C ILE A 229 -19.46 6.43 31.06
N ILE A 230 -18.85 7.58 31.36
CA ILE A 230 -18.37 7.89 32.72
C ILE A 230 -19.50 8.52 33.53
N ARG A 231 -19.85 7.89 34.66
CA ARG A 231 -20.88 8.38 35.61
C ARG A 231 -22.27 8.62 34.97
N GLY A 232 -22.55 7.97 33.85
CA GLY A 232 -23.81 8.12 33.09
C GLY A 232 -23.82 9.24 32.06
N ARG A 233 -22.69 9.93 31.81
CA ARG A 233 -22.53 10.90 30.73
C ARG A 233 -21.76 10.28 29.56
N ASN A 234 -22.22 10.52 28.35
CA ASN A 234 -21.64 9.95 27.13
C ASN A 234 -20.50 10.84 26.59
N HIS A 235 -19.27 10.55 27.00
CA HIS A 235 -18.09 11.23 26.44
C HIS A 235 -17.65 10.54 25.14
N TYR A 236 -17.36 11.34 24.11
CA TYR A 236 -16.95 10.80 22.81
C TYR A 236 -15.42 10.85 22.70
N PRO A 237 -14.73 9.76 22.30
CA PRO A 237 -13.28 9.73 22.28
C PRO A 237 -12.61 10.85 21.50
N GLN A 238 -13.18 11.29 20.36
CA GLN A 238 -12.56 12.31 19.53
C GLN A 238 -12.47 13.69 20.20
N ASP A 239 -13.30 13.97 21.22
CA ASP A 239 -13.26 15.21 21.99
C ASP A 239 -12.06 15.16 22.94
N LEU A 240 -11.95 14.05 23.69
CA LEU A 240 -10.84 13.77 24.62
C LEU A 240 -9.50 13.68 23.88
N GLU A 241 -9.50 13.10 22.68
CA GLU A 241 -8.37 13.09 21.75
C GLU A 241 -8.00 14.51 21.33
N HIS A 242 -8.96 15.34 20.91
CA HIS A 242 -8.71 16.72 20.49
C HIS A 242 -8.16 17.59 21.62
N ALA A 243 -8.78 17.54 22.80
CA ALA A 243 -8.34 18.29 23.97
C ALA A 243 -6.90 17.93 24.36
N ALA A 244 -6.52 16.64 24.26
CA ALA A 244 -5.15 16.18 24.51
C ALA A 244 -4.16 16.54 23.39
N GLU A 245 -4.58 16.58 22.12
CA GLU A 245 -3.76 17.02 20.97
C GLU A 245 -3.30 18.48 21.13
N GLU A 246 -4.20 19.35 21.57
CA GLU A 246 -3.94 20.78 21.77
C GLU A 246 -3.33 21.11 23.14
N ALA A 247 -3.50 20.25 24.16
CA ALA A 247 -2.95 20.49 25.49
C ALA A 247 -1.41 20.58 25.52
N SER A 248 -0.71 20.01 24.53
CA SER A 248 0.75 20.17 24.42
C SER A 248 1.28 19.97 23.00
N ASN A 249 2.11 20.90 22.54
CA ASN A 249 2.89 20.81 21.29
C ASN A 249 3.81 19.57 21.20
N LEU A 250 3.97 18.82 22.30
CA LEU A 250 4.65 17.54 22.33
C LEU A 250 3.83 16.39 21.74
N ILE A 251 2.51 16.49 21.77
CA ILE A 251 1.59 15.51 21.19
C ILE A 251 1.50 15.75 19.68
N ARG A 252 1.37 14.67 18.92
CA ARG A 252 1.29 14.72 17.46
C ARG A 252 -0.19 14.84 17.01
N PRO A 253 -0.59 15.94 16.35
CA PRO A 253 -1.97 16.07 15.84
C PRO A 253 -2.30 14.99 14.82
N GLY A 254 -3.52 14.44 14.95
CA GLY A 254 -4.04 13.27 14.25
C GLY A 254 -3.59 11.93 14.84
N SER A 255 -2.99 11.89 16.05
CA SER A 255 -2.35 10.70 16.65
C SER A 255 -2.60 10.58 18.17
N VAL A 256 -3.85 10.70 18.61
CA VAL A 256 -4.30 10.30 19.95
C VAL A 256 -5.41 9.24 19.82
N ALA A 257 -5.54 8.36 20.81
CA ALA A 257 -6.61 7.38 20.95
C ALA A 257 -7.13 7.39 22.39
N ALA A 258 -8.41 7.71 22.59
CA ALA A 258 -9.08 7.60 23.90
C ALA A 258 -10.06 6.42 23.91
N PHE A 259 -10.22 5.76 25.06
CA PHE A 259 -11.15 4.63 25.22
C PHE A 259 -11.45 4.34 26.71
N ALA A 260 -12.62 3.78 26.98
CA ALA A 260 -12.98 3.24 28.29
C ALA A 260 -12.23 1.91 28.55
N VAL A 261 -11.68 1.73 29.75
CA VAL A 261 -11.22 0.43 30.26
C VAL A 261 -11.94 0.10 31.56
N GLU A 262 -12.34 -1.16 31.73
CA GLU A 262 -12.95 -1.62 32.98
C GLU A 262 -11.85 -2.11 33.93
N ILE A 263 -11.73 -1.45 35.08
CA ILE A 263 -10.73 -1.74 36.11
C ILE A 263 -11.43 -1.64 37.48
N ASP A 264 -11.35 -2.70 38.28
CA ASP A 264 -12.06 -2.84 39.58
C ASP A 264 -13.60 -2.74 39.48
N GLY A 265 -14.19 -3.18 38.35
CA GLY A 265 -15.62 -3.07 38.10
C GLY A 265 -16.10 -1.63 37.88
N ARG A 266 -15.20 -0.74 37.45
CA ARG A 266 -15.49 0.65 37.07
C ARG A 266 -14.94 0.93 35.69
N GLU A 267 -15.72 1.62 34.85
CA GLU A 267 -15.15 2.25 33.66
C GLU A 267 -14.24 3.41 34.08
N ARG A 268 -13.06 3.44 33.46
CA ARG A 268 -11.99 4.42 33.65
C ARG A 268 -11.51 4.90 32.29
N VAL A 269 -11.07 6.15 32.19
CA VAL A 269 -10.60 6.71 30.90
C VAL A 269 -9.11 6.47 30.72
N ALA A 270 -8.76 5.77 29.64
CA ALA A 270 -7.39 5.61 29.18
C ALA A 270 -7.17 6.38 27.86
N LEU A 271 -6.01 7.04 27.76
CA LEU A 271 -5.62 7.83 26.59
C LEU A 271 -4.20 7.46 26.15
N VAL A 272 -4.01 7.20 24.86
CA VAL A 272 -2.72 6.86 24.26
C VAL A 272 -2.38 7.91 23.21
N ALA A 273 -1.20 8.53 23.29
CA ALA A 273 -0.82 9.66 22.43
C ALA A 273 0.58 9.49 21.84
N GLU A 274 0.74 9.70 20.53
CA GLU A 274 2.06 9.70 19.91
C GLU A 274 2.82 10.99 20.17
N LEU A 275 4.11 10.86 20.49
CA LEU A 275 5.02 11.99 20.60
C LEU A 275 5.55 12.44 19.23
N GLU A 276 5.44 13.72 18.90
CA GLU A 276 6.03 14.30 17.66
C GLU A 276 7.58 14.20 17.64
N ARG A 277 8.20 14.14 16.45
CA ARG A 277 9.63 13.81 16.33
C ARG A 277 10.57 14.95 16.77
N GLY A 278 11.36 14.74 17.82
CA GLY A 278 12.43 15.66 18.25
C GLY A 278 13.22 15.16 19.46
N LYS A 279 14.28 15.88 19.84
CA LYS A 279 14.85 15.81 21.20
C LYS A 279 13.91 16.52 22.17
N ARG A 280 13.81 16.02 23.41
CA ARG A 280 12.89 16.46 24.47
C ARG A 280 13.56 16.17 25.81
N ASP A 281 13.32 17.03 26.80
CA ASP A 281 13.76 16.77 28.17
C ASP A 281 12.60 16.19 29.00
N HIS A 282 12.91 15.47 30.07
CA HIS A 282 11.91 14.76 30.89
C HIS A 282 10.89 15.72 31.54
N SER A 283 11.31 16.96 31.83
CA SER A 283 10.43 18.07 32.25
C SER A 283 9.28 18.32 31.28
N ASP A 284 9.55 18.26 29.98
CA ASP A 284 8.60 18.61 28.94
C ASP A 284 7.52 17.51 28.85
N VAL A 285 7.98 16.26 28.98
CA VAL A 285 7.12 15.05 29.00
C VAL A 285 6.19 15.08 30.21
N LEU A 286 6.70 15.41 31.41
CA LEU A 286 5.88 15.60 32.61
C LEU A 286 4.86 16.73 32.45
N ALA A 287 5.28 17.88 31.92
CA ALA A 287 4.38 19.01 31.67
C ALA A 287 3.23 18.66 30.70
N ALA A 288 3.46 17.77 29.73
CA ALA A 288 2.40 17.28 28.84
C ALA A 288 1.34 16.45 29.58
N PHE A 289 1.73 15.58 30.53
CA PHE A 289 0.75 14.83 31.34
C PHE A 289 -0.15 15.77 32.14
N ASP A 290 0.43 16.74 32.85
CA ASP A 290 -0.36 17.67 33.68
C ASP A 290 -1.23 18.59 32.83
N ALA A 291 -0.77 19.03 31.66
CA ALA A 291 -1.58 19.80 30.73
C ALA A 291 -2.78 19.00 30.20
N ILE A 292 -2.58 17.74 29.77
CA ILE A 292 -3.66 16.86 29.30
C ILE A 292 -4.66 16.59 30.42
N ARG A 293 -4.19 16.17 31.61
CA ARG A 293 -5.05 15.89 32.78
C ARG A 293 -5.86 17.11 33.20
N LYS A 294 -5.21 18.28 33.28
CA LYS A 294 -5.89 19.54 33.63
C LYS A 294 -6.98 19.87 32.60
N ARG A 295 -6.67 19.76 31.30
CA ARG A 295 -7.61 20.14 30.24
C ARG A 295 -8.83 19.21 30.20
N LEU A 296 -8.61 17.89 30.20
CA LEU A 296 -9.70 16.90 30.23
C LEU A 296 -10.60 17.03 31.48
N ALA A 297 -10.02 17.36 32.64
CA ALA A 297 -10.77 17.60 33.85
C ALA A 297 -11.53 18.95 33.88
N THR A 298 -11.10 19.93 33.07
CA THR A 298 -11.73 21.27 33.02
C THR A 298 -12.80 21.35 31.94
N GLU A 299 -12.56 20.79 30.75
CA GLU A 299 -13.42 20.95 29.57
C GLU A 299 -14.41 19.79 29.36
N HIS A 300 -14.16 18.62 29.96
CA HIS A 300 -15.01 17.44 29.84
C HIS A 300 -15.40 16.80 31.18
N GLU A 301 -14.99 17.39 32.31
CA GLU A 301 -15.13 16.82 33.67
C GLU A 301 -14.50 15.41 33.87
N VAL A 302 -13.70 14.96 32.89
CA VAL A 302 -13.07 13.64 32.87
C VAL A 302 -11.77 13.64 33.68
N ALA A 303 -11.78 12.93 34.80
CA ALA A 303 -10.55 12.51 35.45
C ALA A 303 -9.87 11.43 34.59
N THR A 304 -8.76 11.76 33.94
CA THR A 304 -8.02 10.78 33.12
C THR A 304 -7.27 9.81 34.03
N ASP A 305 -7.80 8.60 34.19
CA ASP A 305 -7.21 7.57 35.05
C ASP A 305 -5.89 7.02 34.49
N ALA A 306 -5.71 6.99 33.15
CA ALA A 306 -4.48 6.57 32.49
C ALA A 306 -4.13 7.40 31.25
N ILE A 307 -2.84 7.74 31.11
CA ILE A 307 -2.26 8.38 29.92
C ILE A 307 -0.96 7.64 29.57
N VAL A 308 -0.80 7.25 28.31
CA VAL A 308 0.40 6.57 27.80
C VAL A 308 0.96 7.33 26.61
N LEU A 309 2.19 7.81 26.75
CA LEU A 309 2.91 8.53 25.69
C LEU A 309 3.77 7.52 24.92
N VAL A 310 3.52 7.37 23.62
CA VAL A 310 4.10 6.31 22.79
C VAL A 310 4.95 6.85 21.64
N ARG A 311 5.77 5.98 21.04
CA ARG A 311 6.67 6.32 19.93
C ARG A 311 5.88 6.83 18.70
N PRO A 312 6.38 7.84 17.97
CA PRO A 312 5.72 8.30 16.74
C PRO A 312 5.60 7.18 15.70
N ASN A 313 4.41 7.00 15.15
CA ASN A 313 4.01 5.94 14.20
C ASN A 313 3.88 4.55 14.86
N SER A 314 3.36 4.48 16.09
CA SER A 314 3.03 3.22 16.78
C SER A 314 1.55 3.07 17.19
N ILE A 315 0.70 4.11 17.10
CA ILE A 315 -0.74 3.92 17.32
C ILE A 315 -1.37 3.20 16.11
N PRO A 316 -2.18 2.13 16.30
CA PRO A 316 -2.88 1.46 15.22
C PRO A 316 -3.82 2.39 14.44
N LYS A 317 -3.71 2.36 13.10
CA LYS A 317 -4.57 3.13 12.18
C LYS A 317 -5.00 2.29 10.99
N THR A 318 -6.12 2.66 10.38
CA THR A 318 -6.58 2.08 9.11
C THR A 318 -5.62 2.43 7.96
N SER A 319 -5.74 1.75 6.82
CA SER A 319 -5.09 2.15 5.55
C SER A 319 -5.47 3.58 5.13
N SER A 320 -6.68 4.02 5.49
CA SER A 320 -7.19 5.40 5.31
C SER A 320 -6.76 6.37 6.42
N GLY A 321 -5.95 5.96 7.40
CA GLY A 321 -5.39 6.84 8.43
C GLY A 321 -6.27 7.13 9.66
N LYS A 322 -7.49 6.60 9.74
CA LYS A 322 -8.36 6.71 10.93
C LYS A 322 -7.76 5.91 12.11
N ILE A 323 -7.90 6.41 13.33
CA ILE A 323 -7.45 5.73 14.57
C ILE A 323 -8.24 4.43 14.76
N GLN A 324 -7.56 3.33 15.10
CA GLN A 324 -8.21 2.06 15.45
C GLN A 324 -8.29 1.91 16.98
N ARG A 325 -9.26 2.59 17.61
CA ARG A 325 -9.39 2.68 19.07
C ARG A 325 -9.44 1.31 19.75
N HIS A 326 -10.26 0.38 19.27
CA HIS A 326 -10.31 -1.00 19.79
C HIS A 326 -8.95 -1.72 19.72
N ALA A 327 -8.15 -1.51 18.66
CA ALA A 327 -6.84 -2.12 18.53
C ALA A 327 -5.83 -1.49 19.50
N CYS A 328 -5.89 -0.17 19.68
CA CYS A 328 -5.06 0.55 20.66
C CYS A 328 -5.44 0.19 22.11
N ARG A 329 -6.74 0.06 22.41
CA ARG A 329 -7.28 -0.46 23.68
C ARG A 329 -6.78 -1.87 23.98
N ARG A 330 -6.78 -2.76 22.99
CA ARG A 330 -6.21 -4.11 23.15
C ARG A 330 -4.72 -4.03 23.48
N GLN A 331 -3.95 -3.25 22.72
CA GLN A 331 -2.51 -3.05 22.97
C GLN A 331 -2.19 -2.43 24.34
N PHE A 332 -3.09 -1.60 24.87
CA PHE A 332 -3.01 -1.07 26.23
C PHE A 332 -3.24 -2.17 27.28
N LEU A 333 -4.29 -2.98 27.11
CA LEU A 333 -4.65 -4.06 28.04
C LEU A 333 -3.68 -5.25 28.00
N ASP A 334 -3.08 -5.56 26.84
CA ASP A 334 -2.08 -6.62 26.67
C ASP A 334 -0.61 -6.15 26.89
N ASN A 335 -0.41 -4.85 27.17
CA ASN A 335 0.88 -4.18 27.38
C ASN A 335 1.84 -4.19 26.17
N SER A 336 1.36 -4.39 24.93
CA SER A 336 2.20 -4.34 23.71
C SER A 336 2.42 -2.94 23.11
N LEU A 337 1.93 -1.87 23.75
CA LEU A 337 2.21 -0.49 23.32
C LEU A 337 3.71 -0.16 23.33
N SER A 338 4.15 0.62 22.33
CA SER A 338 5.51 1.18 22.28
C SER A 338 5.66 2.40 23.21
N VAL A 339 5.53 2.17 24.51
CA VAL A 339 5.62 3.20 25.56
C VAL A 339 6.96 3.94 25.53
N ILE A 340 6.89 5.25 25.77
CA ILE A 340 8.02 6.12 26.13
C ILE A 340 7.90 6.52 27.61
N GLU A 341 6.70 6.93 28.04
CA GLU A 341 6.39 7.27 29.43
C GLU A 341 4.90 7.04 29.71
N GLN A 342 4.51 6.77 30.96
CA GLN A 342 3.08 6.57 31.30
C GLN A 342 2.70 7.03 32.71
N TYR A 343 1.48 7.54 32.84
CA TYR A 343 0.80 7.81 34.11
C TYR A 343 -0.43 6.89 34.20
N ILE A 344 -0.52 6.05 35.22
CA ILE A 344 -1.67 5.15 35.43
C ILE A 344 -2.05 5.15 36.92
N SER A 345 -3.14 5.85 37.23
CA SER A 345 -3.60 6.16 38.59
C SER A 345 -3.89 4.94 39.48
N TRP A 346 -4.22 3.78 38.89
CA TRP A 346 -4.50 2.54 39.61
C TRP A 346 -3.26 1.63 39.79
N LEU A 347 -2.10 2.05 39.26
CA LEU A 347 -0.80 1.43 39.58
C LEU A 347 -0.08 2.16 40.73
N GLU A 348 -0.55 3.33 41.14
CA GLU A 348 -0.05 4.05 42.31
C GLU A 348 -0.90 3.77 43.57
N PRO A 349 -0.30 3.65 44.77
CA PRO A 349 -1.04 3.48 46.01
C PRO A 349 -1.80 4.76 46.37
N ALA A 350 -3.12 4.64 46.53
CA ALA A 350 -4.05 5.77 46.63
C ALA A 350 -3.75 6.75 47.78
N LYS A 351 -4.00 8.04 47.51
CA LYS A 351 -4.15 9.11 48.51
C LYS A 351 -5.50 9.79 48.36
N GLU A 352 -6.02 10.29 49.47
CA GLU A 352 -7.44 10.63 49.65
C GLU A 352 -7.85 11.95 48.96
N ALA A 353 -9.14 12.06 48.64
CA ALA A 353 -9.72 13.19 47.91
C ALA A 353 -10.56 14.11 48.83
N ILE A 354 -10.60 15.41 48.51
CA ILE A 354 -11.44 16.42 49.18
C ILE A 354 -12.11 17.32 48.13
N ALA A 355 -13.37 17.70 48.40
CA ALA A 355 -14.26 18.58 47.62
C ALA A 355 -15.03 19.50 48.64
N PRO A 356 -16.10 20.30 48.34
CA PRO A 356 -16.92 20.40 47.11
C PRO A 356 -17.60 21.78 46.77
N LYS A 357 -18.56 21.76 45.81
CA LYS A 357 -19.77 22.64 45.62
C LYS A 357 -19.65 24.03 44.92
N ALA A 358 -20.69 24.59 44.26
CA ALA A 358 -21.93 24.06 43.61
C ALA A 358 -22.82 25.19 42.95
N ALA A 359 -23.88 24.77 42.21
CA ALA A 359 -25.12 25.50 41.79
C ALA A 359 -25.03 26.37 40.49
N SER A 360 -26.04 26.62 39.62
CA SER A 360 -27.43 26.19 39.26
C SER A 360 -27.98 27.28 38.28
N SER A 361 -29.00 27.21 37.40
CA SER A 361 -30.17 26.33 37.15
C SER A 361 -30.84 26.55 35.76
N GLU A 362 -31.62 25.55 35.30
CA GLU A 362 -32.70 25.45 34.26
C GLU A 362 -33.86 26.52 34.25
N PRO A 363 -34.95 26.47 33.40
CA PRO A 363 -35.22 26.01 31.98
C PRO A 363 -36.21 26.97 31.16
N PRO A 364 -37.16 26.60 30.23
CA PRO A 364 -37.10 26.14 28.80
C PRO A 364 -38.21 26.67 27.77
N ARG A 365 -38.30 26.09 26.53
CA ARG A 365 -39.50 25.68 25.67
C ARG A 365 -40.02 26.41 24.37
N LEU A 366 -40.06 25.63 23.25
CA LEU A 366 -41.17 25.30 22.28
C LEU A 366 -41.64 26.14 21.03
N ALA A 367 -41.12 25.77 19.84
CA ALA A 367 -41.77 25.19 18.60
C ALA A 367 -43.08 25.70 17.88
N ARG A 368 -43.09 25.74 16.50
CA ARG A 368 -44.07 25.11 15.51
C ARG A 368 -43.86 25.47 13.99
N GLN A 369 -44.73 25.00 13.03
CA GLN A 369 -44.42 24.73 11.57
C GLN A 369 -45.48 25.11 10.47
N ARG A 370 -45.07 25.10 9.15
CA ARG A 370 -45.80 24.72 7.86
C ARG A 370 -46.87 25.66 7.19
N PRO A 371 -47.43 25.46 5.93
CA PRO A 371 -47.00 24.79 4.63
C PRO A 371 -47.49 25.34 3.19
N VAL A 372 -46.72 25.08 2.08
CA VAL A 372 -47.00 24.52 0.67
C VAL A 372 -48.11 24.98 -0.38
N GLY A 373 -47.79 25.06 -1.73
CA GLY A 373 -48.73 24.83 -2.91
C GLY A 373 -48.38 25.25 -4.43
N GLU A 374 -48.76 24.43 -5.46
CA GLU A 374 -49.12 24.65 -6.95
C GLU A 374 -48.12 24.79 -8.20
N THR A 375 -48.57 24.69 -9.51
CA THR A 375 -47.78 24.34 -10.79
C THR A 375 -48.27 24.74 -12.27
N SER A 376 -47.37 24.80 -13.33
CA SER A 376 -47.47 24.45 -14.84
C SER A 376 -47.44 25.44 -16.10
N ARG A 377 -46.93 24.99 -17.32
CA ARG A 377 -47.00 25.45 -18.81
C ARG A 377 -45.71 26.02 -19.53
N GLY A 378 -45.45 26.18 -20.88
CA GLY A 378 -46.09 26.02 -22.26
C GLY A 378 -45.16 26.36 -23.54
N HIS A 379 -45.60 26.33 -24.86
CA HIS A 379 -44.76 26.41 -26.15
C HIS A 379 -45.37 27.19 -27.41
N ARG A 380 -44.65 27.47 -28.55
CA ARG A 380 -45.06 28.24 -29.80
C ARG A 380 -44.30 27.94 -31.15
N PRO A 381 -44.88 28.19 -32.37
CA PRO A 381 -44.19 28.18 -33.70
C PRO A 381 -44.16 29.52 -34.50
N ASP A 382 -43.50 29.51 -35.69
CA ASP A 382 -43.24 30.58 -36.71
C ASP A 382 -42.11 31.61 -36.41
N ARG A 383 -40.84 31.25 -36.72
CA ARG A 383 -39.66 32.15 -36.72
C ARG A 383 -38.65 31.77 -37.83
N GLU A 384 -38.09 32.75 -38.54
CA GLU A 384 -36.94 32.52 -39.45
C GLU A 384 -35.62 32.36 -38.68
N LEU A 385 -34.78 31.40 -39.11
CA LEU A 385 -33.56 31.00 -38.39
C LEU A 385 -32.28 31.41 -39.17
N PRO A 386 -31.35 32.17 -38.57
CA PRO A 386 -30.12 32.61 -39.25
C PRO A 386 -29.16 31.46 -39.58
N LYS A 387 -28.60 31.49 -40.80
CA LYS A 387 -27.75 30.40 -41.33
C LYS A 387 -26.45 30.19 -40.58
N GLU A 388 -25.82 31.25 -40.07
CA GLU A 388 -24.62 31.13 -39.25
C GLU A 388 -24.90 30.33 -37.96
N VAL A 389 -26.01 30.63 -37.27
CA VAL A 389 -26.40 29.92 -36.04
C VAL A 389 -26.66 28.44 -36.32
N ILE A 390 -27.38 28.12 -37.40
CA ILE A 390 -27.61 26.73 -37.86
C ILE A 390 -26.28 26.00 -38.03
N GLN A 391 -25.31 26.62 -38.71
CA GLN A 391 -24.02 26.01 -39.00
C GLN A 391 -23.17 25.81 -37.73
N THR A 392 -23.08 26.80 -36.85
CA THR A 392 -22.37 26.68 -35.56
C THR A 392 -22.92 25.55 -34.70
N VAL A 393 -24.26 25.44 -34.59
CA VAL A 393 -24.93 24.34 -33.89
C VAL A 393 -24.58 22.99 -34.51
N PHE A 394 -24.66 22.84 -35.84
CA PHE A 394 -24.36 21.58 -36.51
C PHE A 394 -22.90 21.16 -36.33
N ASP A 395 -21.94 22.09 -36.39
CA ASP A 395 -20.52 21.76 -36.24
C ASP A 395 -20.15 21.43 -34.78
N HIS A 396 -20.83 22.01 -33.80
CA HIS A 396 -20.67 21.66 -32.38
C HIS A 396 -21.29 20.30 -32.04
N VAL A 397 -22.49 20.01 -32.56
CA VAL A 397 -23.09 18.66 -32.49
C VAL A 397 -22.14 17.64 -33.14
N ARG A 398 -21.61 17.92 -34.34
CA ARG A 398 -20.63 17.06 -35.03
C ARG A 398 -19.33 16.85 -34.26
N ARG A 399 -18.80 17.88 -33.59
CA ARG A 399 -17.55 17.78 -32.80
C ARG A 399 -17.61 16.68 -31.74
N ILE A 400 -18.78 16.49 -31.13
CA ILE A 400 -19.00 15.61 -29.98
C ILE A 400 -19.62 14.28 -30.43
N ALA A 401 -20.69 14.31 -31.22
CA ALA A 401 -21.30 13.11 -31.80
C ALA A 401 -20.36 12.34 -32.74
N LYS A 402 -19.46 13.07 -33.43
CA LYS A 402 -18.47 12.54 -34.39
C LYS A 402 -19.18 11.73 -35.48
N GLU A 403 -18.77 10.49 -35.71
CA GLU A 403 -19.32 9.60 -36.74
C GLU A 403 -20.84 9.34 -36.58
N ARG A 404 -21.39 9.49 -35.36
CA ARG A 404 -22.83 9.36 -35.10
C ARG A 404 -23.67 10.50 -35.71
N ALA A 405 -23.08 11.66 -36.02
CA ALA A 405 -23.82 12.86 -36.43
C ALA A 405 -24.50 12.75 -37.81
N GLY A 406 -23.97 11.93 -38.71
CA GLY A 406 -24.52 11.74 -40.06
C GLY A 406 -24.81 13.04 -40.83
N ASN A 407 -25.90 13.03 -41.60
CA ASN A 407 -26.45 14.20 -42.26
C ASN A 407 -27.45 14.91 -41.34
N LEU A 408 -26.95 15.74 -40.42
CA LEU A 408 -27.77 16.60 -39.58
C LEU A 408 -28.73 17.47 -40.41
N THR A 409 -29.98 17.51 -39.97
CA THR A 409 -31.03 18.45 -40.39
C THR A 409 -31.50 19.26 -39.18
N LEU A 410 -32.31 20.30 -39.40
CA LEU A 410 -32.89 21.09 -38.30
C LEU A 410 -33.74 20.19 -37.39
N ASP A 411 -34.52 19.30 -37.99
CA ASP A 411 -35.47 18.43 -37.29
C ASP A 411 -34.82 17.11 -36.81
N THR A 412 -33.48 17.02 -36.81
CA THR A 412 -32.75 15.89 -36.24
C THR A 412 -32.82 15.95 -34.71
N ASN A 413 -33.35 14.90 -34.09
CA ASN A 413 -33.40 14.76 -32.64
C ASN A 413 -32.01 14.36 -32.10
N ILE A 414 -31.45 15.19 -31.22
CA ILE A 414 -30.12 15.04 -30.63
C ILE A 414 -30.08 13.89 -29.61
N VAL A 415 -31.22 13.53 -29.02
CA VAL A 415 -31.37 12.35 -28.16
C VAL A 415 -31.22 11.06 -28.96
N GLU A 416 -31.76 11.02 -30.18
CA GLU A 416 -31.73 9.83 -31.05
C GLU A 416 -30.35 9.57 -31.71
N LEU A 417 -29.43 10.54 -31.67
CA LEU A 417 -28.04 10.38 -32.13
C LEU A 417 -27.18 9.44 -31.23
N GLY A 418 -27.77 8.83 -30.20
CA GLY A 418 -27.05 7.90 -29.31
C GLY A 418 -25.97 8.59 -28.47
N LEU A 419 -26.25 9.83 -28.06
CA LEU A 419 -25.37 10.62 -27.21
C LEU A 419 -25.76 10.46 -25.74
N ASP A 420 -24.78 10.29 -24.87
CA ASP A 420 -25.05 10.26 -23.43
C ASP A 420 -25.38 11.67 -22.87
N SER A 421 -25.80 11.74 -21.61
CA SER A 421 -26.20 13.01 -20.97
C SER A 421 -25.03 13.99 -20.80
N LEU A 422 -23.79 13.50 -20.75
CA LEU A 422 -22.58 14.29 -20.57
C LEU A 422 -22.13 14.86 -21.91
N GLU A 423 -22.17 14.06 -22.98
CA GLU A 423 -21.98 14.52 -24.36
C GLU A 423 -23.00 15.59 -24.77
N ARG A 424 -24.27 15.44 -24.39
CA ARG A 424 -25.31 16.46 -24.61
C ARG A 424 -25.03 17.76 -23.85
N MET A 425 -24.61 17.68 -22.58
CA MET A 425 -24.17 18.88 -21.83
C MET A 425 -22.93 19.52 -22.43
N GLU A 426 -22.01 18.75 -23.04
CA GLU A 426 -20.86 19.31 -23.74
C GLU A 426 -21.28 20.07 -25.01
N ILE A 427 -22.30 19.60 -25.75
CA ILE A 427 -22.86 20.33 -26.91
C ILE A 427 -23.44 21.67 -26.45
N VAL A 428 -24.26 21.65 -25.40
CA VAL A 428 -24.86 22.85 -24.79
C VAL A 428 -23.76 23.83 -24.35
N SER A 429 -22.83 23.40 -23.50
CA SER A 429 -21.77 24.27 -22.96
C SER A 429 -20.85 24.83 -24.05
N SER A 430 -20.58 24.06 -25.11
CA SER A 430 -19.77 24.51 -26.24
C SER A 430 -20.49 25.61 -27.03
N LEU A 431 -21.83 25.56 -27.11
CA LEU A 431 -22.64 26.58 -27.79
C LEU A 431 -22.85 27.83 -26.93
N GLU A 432 -23.00 27.67 -25.61
CA GLU A 432 -23.02 28.80 -24.68
C GLU A 432 -21.71 29.61 -24.74
N GLU A 433 -20.57 28.93 -24.91
CA GLU A 433 -19.27 29.58 -25.11
C GLU A 433 -19.18 30.28 -26.49
N ALA A 434 -19.59 29.60 -27.56
CA ALA A 434 -19.54 30.13 -28.93
C ALA A 434 -20.42 31.38 -29.14
N PHE A 435 -21.62 31.42 -28.55
CA PHE A 435 -22.50 32.59 -28.55
C PHE A 435 -22.27 33.52 -27.34
N SER A 436 -21.36 33.15 -26.42
CA SER A 436 -21.00 33.92 -25.21
C SER A 436 -22.19 34.32 -24.33
N ALA A 437 -23.23 33.48 -24.31
CA ALA A 437 -24.49 33.67 -23.60
C ALA A 437 -25.02 32.30 -23.13
N ARG A 438 -25.95 32.26 -22.17
CA ARG A 438 -26.44 30.98 -21.60
C ARG A 438 -27.89 30.70 -21.92
N PHE A 439 -28.21 29.43 -22.10
CA PHE A 439 -29.60 28.98 -22.12
C PHE A 439 -30.18 29.10 -20.69
N PRO A 440 -31.43 29.52 -20.52
CA PRO A 440 -32.09 29.40 -19.23
C PRO A 440 -32.26 27.92 -18.88
N GLU A 441 -31.95 27.54 -17.64
CA GLU A 441 -31.95 26.14 -17.18
C GLU A 441 -33.29 25.41 -17.40
N GLN A 442 -34.39 26.17 -17.51
CA GLN A 442 -35.74 25.66 -17.76
C GLN A 442 -35.99 25.23 -19.23
N VAL A 443 -35.16 25.68 -20.18
CA VAL A 443 -35.32 25.41 -21.61
C VAL A 443 -34.51 24.17 -22.03
N LEU A 444 -33.38 23.90 -21.37
CA LEU A 444 -32.52 22.75 -21.65
C LEU A 444 -33.23 21.37 -21.60
N PRO A 445 -34.18 21.10 -20.69
CA PRO A 445 -34.94 19.84 -20.69
C PRO A 445 -36.00 19.73 -21.80
N THR A 446 -36.28 20.84 -22.51
CA THR A 446 -37.29 20.93 -23.57
C THR A 446 -36.70 21.06 -24.97
N ILE A 447 -35.37 20.97 -25.10
CA ILE A 447 -34.67 20.98 -26.38
C ILE A 447 -34.34 19.52 -26.74
N GLU A 448 -35.05 18.96 -27.72
CA GLU A 448 -34.76 17.62 -28.22
C GLU A 448 -34.10 17.66 -29.61
N THR A 449 -34.45 18.64 -30.45
CA THR A 449 -33.99 18.78 -31.83
C THR A 449 -32.96 19.90 -32.02
N CYS A 450 -32.15 19.81 -33.08
CA CYS A 450 -31.26 20.91 -33.48
C CYS A 450 -32.03 22.23 -33.69
N ARG A 451 -33.25 22.17 -34.22
CA ARG A 451 -34.18 23.31 -34.36
C ARG A 451 -34.42 24.00 -33.03
N GLU A 452 -34.78 23.25 -31.99
CA GLU A 452 -35.08 23.81 -30.67
C GLU A 452 -33.82 24.38 -30.00
N VAL A 453 -32.62 23.83 -30.25
CA VAL A 453 -31.35 24.48 -29.85
C VAL A 453 -31.24 25.86 -30.50
N ILE A 454 -31.46 25.94 -31.81
CA ILE A 454 -31.30 27.18 -32.61
C ILE A 454 -32.36 28.20 -32.22
N GLU A 455 -33.62 27.77 -32.06
CA GLU A 455 -34.72 28.62 -31.62
C GLU A 455 -34.50 29.11 -30.18
N ALA A 456 -33.96 28.30 -29.27
CA ALA A 456 -33.59 28.75 -27.92
C ALA A 456 -32.36 29.68 -27.89
N ILE A 457 -31.38 29.54 -28.80
CA ILE A 457 -30.33 30.56 -28.98
C ILE A 457 -30.98 31.89 -29.38
N LEU A 458 -31.90 31.88 -30.33
CA LEU A 458 -32.58 33.09 -30.82
C LEU A 458 -33.60 33.67 -29.81
N ASP A 459 -34.21 32.82 -28.98
CA ASP A 459 -34.97 33.09 -27.75
C ASP A 459 -34.21 33.95 -26.74
N TYR A 460 -33.02 33.47 -26.34
CA TYR A 460 -32.40 33.87 -25.07
C TYR A 460 -30.96 34.41 -25.19
N MET A 461 -30.35 34.37 -26.38
CA MET A 461 -29.01 34.88 -26.68
C MET A 461 -29.11 36.01 -27.73
N PRO A 462 -29.04 37.30 -27.32
CA PRO A 462 -29.19 38.42 -28.25
C PRO A 462 -27.97 38.55 -29.18
N LEU A 463 -28.16 38.31 -30.48
CA LEU A 463 -27.08 38.29 -31.48
C LEU A 463 -26.53 39.68 -31.89
N GLU A 464 -27.12 40.78 -31.41
CA GLU A 464 -26.70 42.14 -31.80
C GLU A 464 -25.32 42.50 -31.22
N GLY A 465 -24.28 42.38 -32.04
CA GLY A 465 -22.90 42.78 -31.72
C GLY A 465 -21.82 41.70 -31.93
N HIS A 466 -22.20 40.49 -32.34
CA HIS A 466 -21.29 39.35 -32.48
C HIS A 466 -20.62 39.26 -33.88
N ASP A 467 -19.79 40.24 -34.23
CA ASP A 467 -19.07 40.29 -35.53
C ASP A 467 -18.03 39.17 -35.74
N GLU A 468 -17.65 38.40 -34.71
CA GLU A 468 -16.76 37.23 -34.82
C GLU A 468 -17.13 36.10 -33.84
N ILE A 469 -17.88 35.09 -34.30
CA ILE A 469 -18.08 33.82 -33.59
C ILE A 469 -16.79 33.01 -33.66
N LYS A 470 -16.17 32.70 -32.52
CA LYS A 470 -14.86 32.05 -32.47
C LYS A 470 -14.95 30.54 -32.74
N PRO A 471 -14.15 29.98 -33.68
CA PRO A 471 -14.00 28.54 -33.83
C PRO A 471 -13.20 27.95 -32.67
N ALA A 472 -13.63 26.80 -32.15
CA ALA A 472 -13.05 26.20 -30.94
C ALA A 472 -11.76 25.40 -31.21
N GLY A 473 -10.73 25.60 -30.37
CA GLY A 473 -9.65 24.62 -30.20
C GLY A 473 -8.28 25.16 -29.78
N VAL A 474 -7.89 24.89 -28.52
CA VAL A 474 -6.50 24.69 -28.09
C VAL A 474 -6.49 23.56 -27.05
N VAL A 475 -5.52 22.63 -27.12
CA VAL A 475 -5.35 21.54 -26.14
C VAL A 475 -4.43 22.00 -25.01
N ALA A 476 -4.74 21.62 -23.77
CA ALA A 476 -3.93 21.98 -22.60
C ALA A 476 -2.50 21.42 -22.69
N GLU A 477 -1.51 22.26 -22.37
CA GLU A 477 -0.09 21.95 -22.53
C GLU A 477 0.38 20.89 -21.50
N ILE A 478 0.90 19.77 -21.99
CA ILE A 478 1.49 18.74 -21.14
C ILE A 478 2.88 19.21 -20.72
N THR A 479 3.20 19.16 -19.43
CA THR A 479 4.49 19.61 -18.92
C THR A 479 5.60 18.56 -19.10
N PRO A 480 6.86 18.98 -19.34
CA PRO A 480 8.02 18.09 -19.50
C PRO A 480 8.15 16.97 -18.47
N ASP A 481 7.84 17.21 -17.19
CA ASP A 481 7.96 16.21 -16.12
C ASP A 481 7.00 15.00 -16.25
N ALA A 482 6.08 15.02 -17.21
CA ALA A 482 5.16 13.92 -17.52
C ALA A 482 5.52 13.10 -18.78
N TYR A 483 6.43 13.57 -19.65
CA TYR A 483 6.82 12.84 -20.88
C TYR A 483 8.33 12.89 -21.19
N GLU A 484 9.08 13.89 -20.73
CA GLU A 484 10.53 13.95 -20.86
C GLU A 484 11.18 13.16 -19.71
N ILE A 485 11.73 11.99 -20.04
CA ILE A 485 12.34 11.06 -19.07
C ILE A 485 13.43 11.74 -18.22
N SER A 486 14.17 12.70 -18.78
CA SER A 486 15.17 13.52 -18.09
C SER A 486 14.60 14.40 -16.97
N GLN A 487 13.31 14.76 -17.04
CA GLN A 487 12.59 15.56 -16.05
C GLN A 487 11.82 14.71 -15.03
N PHE A 488 11.76 13.39 -15.19
CA PHE A 488 11.10 12.53 -14.21
C PHE A 488 11.76 12.70 -12.82
N PRO A 489 10.99 12.91 -11.73
CA PRO A 489 11.54 13.13 -10.39
C PRO A 489 12.52 12.04 -9.92
N GLU A 490 12.27 10.81 -10.36
CA GLU A 490 13.04 9.60 -10.04
C GLU A 490 14.41 9.61 -10.74
N VAL A 491 14.46 10.04 -12.01
CA VAL A 491 15.70 10.20 -12.80
C VAL A 491 16.54 11.36 -12.25
N ARG A 492 15.91 12.48 -11.90
CA ARG A 492 16.61 13.62 -11.28
C ARG A 492 17.17 13.27 -9.89
N ALA A 493 16.52 12.40 -9.12
CA ALA A 493 17.06 11.89 -7.86
C ALA A 493 18.25 10.93 -8.07
N LEU A 494 18.23 10.11 -9.12
CA LEU A 494 19.35 9.22 -9.48
C LEU A 494 20.62 10.03 -9.84
N GLU A 495 20.50 11.07 -10.67
CA GLU A 495 21.64 11.92 -11.02
C GLU A 495 22.21 12.69 -9.82
N GLN A 496 21.37 13.11 -8.86
CA GLN A 496 21.82 13.70 -7.60
C GLN A 496 22.67 12.73 -6.78
N ASN A 497 22.28 11.44 -6.72
CA ASN A 497 23.08 10.41 -6.07
C ASN A 497 24.42 10.18 -6.79
N PHE A 498 24.43 10.09 -8.13
CA PHE A 498 25.67 9.98 -8.90
C PHE A 498 26.57 11.22 -8.74
N ALA A 499 26.01 12.43 -8.65
CA ALA A 499 26.78 13.64 -8.35
C ALA A 499 27.43 13.56 -6.97
N MET A 500 26.71 13.10 -5.94
CA MET A 500 27.26 12.94 -4.59
C MET A 500 28.42 11.93 -4.54
N VAL A 501 28.28 10.76 -5.19
CA VAL A 501 29.33 9.73 -5.25
C VAL A 501 30.58 10.24 -5.99
N ARG A 502 30.39 10.90 -7.14
CA ARG A 502 31.49 11.55 -7.91
C ARG A 502 32.23 12.59 -7.06
N ASN A 503 31.49 13.47 -6.37
CA ASN A 503 32.06 14.52 -5.52
C ASN A 503 32.84 13.98 -4.30
N ALA A 504 32.55 12.76 -3.85
CA ALA A 504 33.28 12.08 -2.77
C ALA A 504 34.59 11.40 -3.23
N GLY A 505 34.98 11.49 -4.50
CA GLY A 505 36.15 10.79 -5.05
C GLY A 505 35.97 9.27 -5.18
N LEU A 506 34.72 8.82 -5.13
CA LEU A 506 34.32 7.42 -5.22
C LEU A 506 33.92 7.08 -6.66
N THR A 507 34.44 5.97 -7.16
CA THR A 507 34.02 5.37 -8.43
C THR A 507 32.76 4.54 -8.23
N ASN A 508 31.92 4.43 -9.26
CA ASN A 508 30.82 3.46 -9.27
C ASN A 508 31.41 2.03 -9.19
N PRO A 509 31.06 1.18 -8.21
CA PRO A 509 31.51 -0.21 -8.19
C PRO A 509 30.77 -1.08 -9.23
N TYR A 510 29.55 -0.68 -9.59
CA TYR A 510 28.69 -1.40 -10.52
C TYR A 510 29.08 -1.12 -11.98
N PHE A 511 28.70 -2.02 -12.89
CA PHE A 511 29.06 -2.00 -14.32
C PHE A 511 30.57 -2.10 -14.60
N SER A 512 31.31 -2.78 -13.72
CA SER A 512 32.68 -3.24 -14.02
C SER A 512 32.69 -4.12 -15.27
N VAL A 513 33.53 -3.81 -16.26
CA VAL A 513 33.60 -4.53 -17.54
C VAL A 513 34.56 -5.71 -17.42
N HIS A 514 34.06 -6.91 -17.67
CA HIS A 514 34.83 -8.15 -17.67
C HIS A 514 35.21 -8.51 -19.12
N GLU A 515 36.51 -8.54 -19.42
CA GLU A 515 37.04 -8.64 -20.80
C GLU A 515 37.06 -10.08 -21.36
N GLY A 516 36.62 -11.08 -20.60
CA GLY A 516 36.65 -12.48 -21.02
C GLY A 516 35.96 -13.46 -20.06
N LYS A 517 36.30 -14.75 -20.19
CA LYS A 517 35.79 -15.81 -19.31
C LYS A 517 36.06 -15.45 -17.84
N THR A 518 35.05 -15.62 -16.98
CA THR A 518 35.18 -15.43 -15.54
C THR A 518 35.03 -16.75 -14.80
N THR A 519 36.08 -17.12 -14.07
CA THR A 519 36.23 -18.34 -13.27
C THR A 519 36.56 -17.94 -11.83
N ASP A 520 37.50 -18.64 -11.18
CA ASP A 520 38.32 -18.15 -10.08
C ASP A 520 39.07 -16.84 -10.38
N LYS A 521 39.20 -16.47 -11.66
CA LYS A 521 39.86 -15.27 -12.18
C LYS A 521 38.95 -14.47 -13.11
N THR A 522 39.33 -13.21 -13.35
CA THR A 522 38.72 -12.36 -14.39
C THR A 522 39.68 -11.25 -14.83
N THR A 523 39.43 -10.61 -15.98
CA THR A 523 40.20 -9.48 -16.48
C THR A 523 39.34 -8.22 -16.53
N ILE A 524 39.81 -7.13 -15.90
CA ILE A 524 39.13 -5.82 -15.85
C ILE A 524 40.18 -4.72 -16.05
N ASN A 525 39.95 -3.83 -17.02
CA ASN A 525 40.88 -2.77 -17.43
C ASN A 525 42.30 -3.31 -17.75
N GLY A 526 42.38 -4.43 -18.49
CA GLY A 526 43.62 -5.12 -18.84
C GLY A 526 44.38 -5.78 -17.68
N ARG A 527 43.88 -5.71 -16.44
CA ARG A 527 44.46 -6.36 -15.25
C ARG A 527 43.78 -7.70 -15.00
N GLU A 528 44.54 -8.76 -14.74
CA GLU A 528 43.99 -10.00 -14.17
C GLU A 528 43.74 -9.82 -12.66
N LEU A 529 42.60 -10.30 -12.17
CA LEU A 529 42.22 -10.31 -10.75
C LEU A 529 41.69 -11.69 -10.35
N ILE A 530 41.87 -12.06 -9.07
CA ILE A 530 41.12 -13.14 -8.43
C ILE A 530 39.66 -12.69 -8.33
N SER A 531 38.72 -13.52 -8.79
CA SER A 531 37.30 -13.21 -8.83
C SER A 531 36.53 -13.91 -7.72
N TRP A 532 35.74 -13.13 -6.97
CA TRP A 532 34.79 -13.60 -5.94
C TRP A 532 33.36 -13.10 -6.21
N ALA A 533 33.11 -12.56 -7.41
CA ALA A 533 31.89 -11.83 -7.77
C ALA A 533 31.01 -12.56 -8.80
N SER A 534 31.25 -13.86 -9.03
CA SER A 534 30.56 -14.66 -10.05
C SER A 534 29.89 -15.88 -9.42
N TYR A 535 28.65 -16.18 -9.83
CA TYR A 535 27.88 -17.34 -9.35
C TYR A 535 28.26 -18.65 -10.06
N ASN A 536 29.44 -18.72 -10.68
CA ASN A 536 29.95 -19.85 -11.47
C ASN A 536 30.56 -20.93 -10.55
N TYR A 537 29.75 -21.46 -9.62
CA TYR A 537 30.17 -22.31 -8.50
C TYR A 537 30.98 -23.55 -8.91
N LEU A 538 30.69 -24.14 -10.08
CA LEU A 538 31.34 -25.36 -10.58
C LEU A 538 32.26 -25.12 -11.80
N GLY A 539 32.52 -23.84 -12.14
CA GLY A 539 33.36 -23.44 -13.27
C GLY A 539 32.72 -23.57 -14.67
N MET A 540 31.48 -24.06 -14.75
CA MET A 540 30.79 -24.50 -15.97
C MET A 540 30.77 -23.47 -17.10
N SER A 541 30.56 -22.18 -16.83
CA SER A 541 30.39 -21.17 -17.91
C SER A 541 31.66 -20.93 -18.75
N GLY A 542 32.81 -21.45 -18.32
CA GLY A 542 34.07 -21.43 -19.05
C GLY A 542 34.57 -22.80 -19.51
N ASP A 543 33.89 -23.88 -19.15
CA ASP A 543 34.37 -25.26 -19.30
C ASP A 543 34.38 -25.72 -20.78
N PRO A 544 35.40 -26.45 -21.26
CA PRO A 544 35.46 -26.95 -22.64
C PRO A 544 34.28 -27.84 -23.06
N VAL A 545 33.77 -28.70 -22.16
CA VAL A 545 32.67 -29.63 -22.47
C VAL A 545 31.35 -28.87 -22.61
N VAL A 546 31.10 -27.94 -21.70
CA VAL A 546 29.94 -27.03 -21.73
C VAL A 546 29.99 -26.13 -22.97
N THR A 547 31.18 -25.60 -23.30
CA THR A 547 31.41 -24.83 -24.52
C THR A 547 31.15 -25.65 -25.80
N ALA A 548 31.48 -26.94 -25.81
CA ALA A 548 31.22 -27.81 -26.94
C ALA A 548 29.73 -28.15 -27.09
N ALA A 549 29.03 -28.45 -26.00
CA ALA A 549 27.59 -28.72 -26.01
C ALA A 549 26.75 -27.50 -26.46
N ALA A 550 27.17 -26.29 -26.07
CA ALA A 550 26.56 -25.05 -26.55
C ALA A 550 26.74 -24.85 -28.08
N LYS A 551 27.88 -25.27 -28.63
CA LYS A 551 28.17 -25.20 -30.08
C LYS A 551 27.41 -26.26 -30.88
N ASP A 552 27.36 -27.51 -30.42
CA ASP A 552 26.54 -28.56 -31.06
C ASP A 552 25.07 -28.13 -31.17
N ALA A 553 24.52 -27.54 -30.11
CA ALA A 553 23.15 -27.02 -30.14
C ALA A 553 22.98 -25.79 -31.04
N LEU A 554 24.00 -24.92 -31.14
CA LEU A 554 24.02 -23.80 -32.10
C LEU A 554 24.03 -24.29 -33.55
N ASP A 555 24.92 -25.22 -33.88
CA ASP A 555 25.12 -25.72 -35.25
C ASP A 555 23.91 -26.57 -35.72
N ARG A 556 23.23 -27.26 -34.80
CA ARG A 556 22.06 -28.12 -35.09
C ARG A 556 20.70 -27.40 -35.07
N PHE A 557 20.52 -26.40 -34.20
CA PHE A 557 19.21 -25.77 -33.96
C PHE A 557 19.19 -24.25 -34.16
N GLY A 558 20.33 -23.62 -34.43
CA GLY A 558 20.46 -22.18 -34.62
C GLY A 558 20.53 -21.37 -33.31
N THR A 559 20.61 -20.05 -33.44
CA THR A 559 20.77 -19.10 -32.33
C THR A 559 19.49 -18.88 -31.50
N SER A 560 18.33 -19.20 -32.05
CA SER A 560 17.01 -18.87 -31.48
C SER A 560 15.96 -19.89 -31.88
N VAL A 561 14.96 -20.08 -31.04
CA VAL A 561 13.75 -20.85 -31.38
C VAL A 561 12.75 -20.05 -32.23
N SER A 562 12.88 -18.72 -32.26
CA SER A 562 12.06 -17.75 -33.01
C SER A 562 10.54 -17.82 -32.81
N ALA A 563 10.07 -18.48 -31.74
CA ALA A 563 8.66 -18.60 -31.38
C ALA A 563 8.48 -18.97 -29.89
N SER A 564 7.23 -18.89 -29.41
CA SER A 564 6.81 -19.56 -28.18
C SER A 564 6.91 -21.09 -28.34
N ARG A 565 7.32 -21.78 -27.26
CA ARG A 565 7.51 -23.24 -27.27
C ARG A 565 6.22 -23.98 -27.58
N LEU A 566 5.08 -23.50 -27.08
CA LEU A 566 3.76 -24.10 -27.28
C LEU A 566 3.34 -24.20 -28.76
N VAL A 567 3.80 -23.27 -29.61
CA VAL A 567 3.37 -23.17 -31.02
C VAL A 567 4.35 -23.85 -31.97
N SER A 568 5.63 -23.45 -31.92
CA SER A 568 6.67 -23.96 -32.84
C SER A 568 8.10 -23.77 -32.32
N GLY A 569 8.27 -23.15 -31.15
CA GLY A 569 9.58 -22.95 -30.53
C GLY A 569 10.16 -24.23 -29.90
N GLU A 570 9.36 -25.29 -29.74
CA GLU A 570 9.83 -26.56 -29.17
C GLU A 570 10.90 -27.23 -30.03
N LYS A 571 11.91 -27.84 -29.39
CA LYS A 571 13.06 -28.51 -30.02
C LYS A 571 13.47 -29.68 -29.11
N THR A 572 14.07 -30.74 -29.65
CA THR A 572 14.43 -31.94 -28.86
C THR A 572 15.36 -31.61 -27.68
N ILE A 573 16.26 -30.64 -27.85
CA ILE A 573 17.20 -30.20 -26.80
C ILE A 573 16.49 -29.70 -25.53
N HIS A 574 15.28 -29.14 -25.64
CA HIS A 574 14.50 -28.71 -24.46
C HIS A 574 13.89 -29.91 -23.72
N GLN A 575 13.47 -30.94 -24.45
CA GLN A 575 12.94 -32.18 -23.86
C GLN A 575 14.05 -33.03 -23.24
N GLU A 576 15.24 -33.06 -23.86
CA GLU A 576 16.44 -33.66 -23.26
C GLU A 576 16.84 -32.92 -21.97
N LEU A 577 16.81 -31.58 -21.98
CA LEU A 577 17.12 -30.73 -20.82
C LEU A 577 16.13 -30.93 -19.67
N GLU A 578 14.83 -30.92 -19.95
CA GLU A 578 13.77 -31.09 -18.96
C GLU A 578 13.79 -32.47 -18.32
N ARG A 579 13.88 -33.54 -19.12
CA ARG A 579 13.99 -34.91 -18.59
C ARG A 579 15.24 -35.08 -17.76
N ALA A 580 16.41 -34.64 -18.24
CA ALA A 580 17.65 -34.78 -17.49
C ALA A 580 17.62 -34.04 -16.15
N PHE A 581 16.95 -32.88 -16.06
CA PHE A 581 16.76 -32.18 -14.78
C PHE A 581 15.73 -32.87 -13.86
N ALA A 582 14.64 -33.42 -14.40
CA ALA A 582 13.68 -34.21 -13.64
C ALA A 582 14.32 -35.50 -13.07
N ASP A 583 15.08 -36.23 -13.90
CA ASP A 583 15.86 -37.42 -13.52
C ASP A 583 16.91 -37.09 -12.44
N PHE A 584 17.53 -35.90 -12.50
CA PHE A 584 18.54 -35.46 -11.55
C PHE A 584 17.95 -35.02 -10.21
N LEU A 585 16.82 -34.31 -10.22
CA LEU A 585 16.11 -33.90 -9.00
C LEU A 585 15.32 -35.05 -8.36
N GLY A 586 14.89 -36.04 -9.14
CA GLY A 586 14.01 -37.13 -8.69
C GLY A 586 12.53 -36.77 -8.72
N THR A 587 12.10 -35.93 -9.68
CA THR A 587 10.71 -35.47 -9.86
C THR A 587 10.08 -36.05 -11.13
N GLU A 588 8.74 -36.04 -11.26
CA GLU A 588 8.05 -36.64 -12.42
C GLU A 588 8.32 -35.95 -13.77
N ASP A 589 8.36 -34.61 -13.81
CA ASP A 589 8.66 -33.81 -15.02
C ASP A 589 9.28 -32.46 -14.63
N ALA A 590 9.76 -31.69 -15.61
CA ALA A 590 10.22 -30.31 -15.44
C ALA A 590 9.86 -29.42 -16.64
N VAL A 591 9.84 -28.10 -16.42
CA VAL A 591 9.72 -27.08 -17.47
C VAL A 591 10.82 -26.02 -17.36
N THR A 592 11.40 -25.66 -18.50
CA THR A 592 12.43 -24.62 -18.61
C THR A 592 11.93 -23.36 -19.30
N MET A 593 12.31 -22.20 -18.75
CA MET A 593 11.92 -20.85 -19.18
C MET A 593 13.16 -19.96 -19.35
N VAL A 594 13.01 -18.78 -19.96
CA VAL A 594 14.13 -17.93 -20.44
C VAL A 594 14.97 -17.29 -19.32
N GLY A 595 14.43 -17.09 -18.12
CA GLY A 595 15.19 -16.52 -17.01
C GLY A 595 14.57 -16.76 -15.64
N GLY A 596 15.39 -17.15 -14.66
CA GLY A 596 14.92 -17.53 -13.32
C GLY A 596 14.13 -16.44 -12.58
N HIS A 597 14.43 -15.15 -12.81
CA HIS A 597 13.65 -14.06 -12.22
C HIS A 597 12.18 -14.11 -12.68
N ALA A 598 11.98 -14.09 -14.00
CA ALA A 598 10.66 -14.18 -14.62
C ALA A 598 9.96 -15.52 -14.36
N THR A 599 10.70 -16.61 -14.13
CA THR A 599 10.14 -17.90 -13.70
C THR A 599 9.41 -17.79 -12.37
N ASN A 600 10.05 -17.23 -11.33
CA ASN A 600 9.37 -17.01 -10.04
C ASN A 600 8.17 -16.07 -10.18
N GLU A 601 8.33 -14.97 -10.93
CA GLU A 601 7.25 -14.01 -11.16
C GLU A 601 6.03 -14.66 -11.80
N THR A 602 6.21 -15.34 -12.93
CA THR A 602 5.09 -15.89 -13.71
C THR A 602 4.48 -17.13 -13.07
N VAL A 603 5.23 -17.91 -12.28
CA VAL A 603 4.75 -19.16 -11.69
C VAL A 603 3.97 -18.87 -10.41
N ILE A 604 4.50 -18.03 -9.51
CA ILE A 604 3.76 -17.60 -8.31
C ILE A 604 2.54 -16.77 -8.71
N GLY A 605 2.68 -15.89 -9.70
CA GLY A 605 1.57 -15.10 -10.29
C GLY A 605 0.45 -15.91 -10.94
N HIS A 606 0.61 -17.24 -11.09
CA HIS A 606 -0.34 -18.14 -11.74
C HIS A 606 -0.88 -19.25 -10.81
N ILE A 607 -0.09 -19.68 -9.83
CA ILE A 607 -0.47 -20.75 -8.89
C ILE A 607 -1.37 -20.25 -7.76
N VAL A 608 -1.20 -18.98 -7.35
CA VAL A 608 -2.02 -18.31 -6.34
C VAL A 608 -2.62 -17.02 -6.90
N GLY A 609 -3.69 -16.53 -6.28
CA GLY A 609 -4.28 -15.24 -6.62
C GLY A 609 -5.17 -14.66 -5.51
N PRO A 610 -6.09 -13.74 -5.83
CA PRO A 610 -7.02 -13.17 -4.85
C PRO A 610 -7.79 -14.27 -4.09
N GLY A 611 -7.76 -14.21 -2.76
CA GLY A 611 -8.32 -15.24 -1.87
C GLY A 611 -7.34 -16.33 -1.40
N ASP A 612 -6.11 -16.33 -1.92
CA ASP A 612 -5.00 -17.18 -1.45
C ASP A 612 -4.00 -16.38 -0.59
N LEU A 613 -3.06 -17.09 0.04
CA LEU A 613 -1.97 -16.54 0.86
C LEU A 613 -0.60 -17.03 0.34
N VAL A 614 0.35 -16.10 0.21
CA VAL A 614 1.80 -16.40 0.13
C VAL A 614 2.41 -16.10 1.50
N LEU A 615 2.92 -17.14 2.14
CA LEU A 615 3.69 -17.09 3.38
C LEU A 615 5.17 -17.32 3.03
N HIS A 616 6.04 -16.34 3.26
CA HIS A 616 7.42 -16.40 2.78
C HIS A 616 8.43 -15.98 3.85
N ASP A 617 9.68 -16.46 3.72
CA ASP A 617 10.78 -16.01 4.58
C ASP A 617 11.01 -14.50 4.44
N ALA A 618 11.36 -13.80 5.53
CA ALA A 618 11.65 -12.37 5.52
C ALA A 618 12.75 -11.97 4.52
N PHE A 619 13.71 -12.85 4.23
CA PHE A 619 14.84 -12.61 3.32
C PHE A 619 14.58 -13.09 1.89
N ALA A 620 13.41 -13.66 1.58
CA ALA A 620 13.07 -14.24 0.28
C ALA A 620 13.37 -13.28 -0.90
N HIS A 621 14.11 -13.80 -1.88
CA HIS A 621 14.62 -13.08 -3.04
C HIS A 621 13.54 -12.30 -3.82
N ASN A 622 13.90 -11.13 -4.36
CA ASN A 622 12.95 -10.19 -4.95
C ASN A 622 12.02 -10.80 -6.01
N SER A 623 12.46 -11.76 -6.81
CA SER A 623 11.58 -12.40 -7.82
C SER A 623 10.42 -13.19 -7.20
N LEU A 624 10.63 -13.80 -6.03
CA LEU A 624 9.57 -14.44 -5.23
C LEU A 624 8.57 -13.39 -4.71
N LEU A 625 9.10 -12.24 -4.26
CA LEU A 625 8.30 -11.11 -3.78
C LEU A 625 7.50 -10.44 -4.91
N GLN A 626 8.07 -10.28 -6.10
CA GLN A 626 7.37 -9.74 -7.27
C GLN A 626 6.29 -10.71 -7.76
N GLY A 627 6.56 -12.02 -7.84
CA GLY A 627 5.53 -13.02 -8.14
C GLY A 627 4.36 -12.98 -7.14
N ALA A 628 4.65 -12.85 -5.85
CA ALA A 628 3.63 -12.68 -4.83
C ALA A 628 2.82 -11.37 -4.99
N ILE A 629 3.46 -10.26 -5.37
CA ILE A 629 2.79 -8.98 -5.63
C ILE A 629 1.90 -9.07 -6.89
N LEU A 630 2.43 -9.60 -7.99
CA LEU A 630 1.75 -9.74 -9.28
C LEU A 630 0.54 -10.70 -9.21
N SER A 631 0.58 -11.71 -8.32
CA SER A 631 -0.55 -12.62 -8.10
C SER A 631 -1.81 -11.94 -7.54
N GLY A 632 -1.67 -10.82 -6.81
CA GLY A 632 -2.78 -10.26 -6.02
C GLY A 632 -3.22 -11.11 -4.82
N ALA A 633 -2.51 -12.19 -4.48
CA ALA A 633 -2.72 -12.96 -3.26
C ALA A 633 -2.33 -12.15 -2.01
N ARG A 634 -2.81 -12.55 -0.83
CA ARG A 634 -2.35 -11.94 0.43
C ARG A 634 -0.88 -12.34 0.65
N ARG A 635 0.02 -11.37 0.85
CA ARG A 635 1.41 -11.66 1.22
C ARG A 635 1.65 -11.52 2.73
N ARG A 636 2.38 -12.45 3.33
CA ARG A 636 2.87 -12.37 4.73
C ARG A 636 4.33 -12.86 4.82
N PRO A 637 5.27 -12.06 5.36
CA PRO A 637 6.55 -12.56 5.79
C PRO A 637 6.42 -13.28 7.14
N PHE A 638 7.20 -14.34 7.38
CA PHE A 638 7.57 -14.82 8.71
C PHE A 638 9.05 -14.45 9.01
N PRO A 639 9.50 -14.46 10.28
CA PRO A 639 10.90 -14.14 10.61
C PRO A 639 11.88 -15.09 9.92
N HIS A 640 13.06 -14.60 9.60
CA HIS A 640 14.04 -15.35 8.80
C HIS A 640 14.43 -16.68 9.46
N ASN A 641 14.27 -17.78 8.71
CA ASN A 641 14.49 -19.18 9.09
C ASN A 641 13.66 -19.68 10.31
N ASP A 642 12.62 -18.95 10.71
CA ASP A 642 11.75 -19.27 11.86
C ASP A 642 10.52 -20.08 11.44
N TYR A 643 10.69 -21.40 11.35
CA TYR A 643 9.61 -22.32 10.99
C TYR A 643 8.53 -22.42 12.08
N GLN A 644 8.85 -22.12 13.34
CA GLN A 644 7.91 -22.18 14.47
C GLN A 644 6.91 -21.01 14.41
N THR A 645 7.37 -19.81 14.08
CA THR A 645 6.50 -18.67 13.78
C THR A 645 5.73 -18.91 12.48
N ALA A 646 6.34 -19.51 11.45
CA ALA A 646 5.62 -19.88 10.23
C ALA A 646 4.46 -20.87 10.51
N GLU A 647 4.70 -21.90 11.34
CA GLU A 647 3.68 -22.86 11.79
C GLU A 647 2.59 -22.19 12.64
N THR A 648 2.96 -21.29 13.56
CA THR A 648 2.01 -20.51 14.36
C THR A 648 1.11 -19.65 13.46
N MET A 649 1.69 -18.97 12.47
CA MET A 649 0.94 -18.20 11.47
C MET A 649 0.04 -19.09 10.60
N LEU A 650 0.45 -20.31 10.26
CA LEU A 650 -0.42 -21.26 9.55
C LEU A 650 -1.55 -21.79 10.44
N ALA A 651 -1.34 -21.98 11.74
CA ALA A 651 -2.40 -22.38 12.67
C ALA A 651 -3.53 -21.32 12.74
N GLU A 652 -3.17 -20.04 12.78
CA GLU A 652 -4.14 -18.93 12.79
C GLU A 652 -4.79 -18.68 11.42
N LEU A 653 -4.00 -18.71 10.34
CA LEU A 653 -4.40 -18.18 9.03
C LEU A 653 -4.91 -19.23 8.05
N ARG A 654 -4.55 -20.52 8.17
CA ARG A 654 -4.77 -21.51 7.11
C ARG A 654 -6.23 -21.68 6.70
N SER A 655 -7.16 -21.59 7.65
CA SER A 655 -8.61 -21.71 7.41
C SER A 655 -9.22 -20.50 6.68
N GLN A 656 -8.51 -19.36 6.63
CA GLN A 656 -9.00 -18.10 6.07
C GLN A 656 -8.72 -17.94 4.57
N TYR A 657 -7.91 -18.84 3.98
CA TYR A 657 -7.43 -18.76 2.60
C TYR A 657 -7.70 -20.04 1.82
N ARG A 658 -8.06 -19.90 0.54
CA ARG A 658 -8.36 -21.01 -0.37
C ARG A 658 -7.13 -21.91 -0.56
N ARG A 659 -6.04 -21.33 -1.07
CA ARG A 659 -4.69 -21.92 -1.09
C ARG A 659 -3.76 -21.16 -0.16
N VAL A 660 -2.74 -21.85 0.34
CA VAL A 660 -1.57 -21.23 0.95
C VAL A 660 -0.34 -21.78 0.26
N LEU A 661 0.58 -20.90 -0.13
CA LEU A 661 1.89 -21.22 -0.67
C LEU A 661 2.96 -20.77 0.34
N VAL A 662 3.71 -21.73 0.88
CA VAL A 662 4.90 -21.50 1.70
C VAL A 662 6.11 -21.39 0.76
N VAL A 663 6.93 -20.35 0.93
CA VAL A 663 8.06 -20.06 0.03
C VAL A 663 9.35 -19.85 0.83
N ILE A 664 10.38 -20.64 0.50
CA ILE A 664 11.74 -20.59 1.10
C ILE A 664 12.83 -20.68 0.01
N GLU A 665 14.04 -20.22 0.32
CA GLU A 665 15.23 -20.45 -0.51
C GLU A 665 16.03 -21.65 0.02
N GLY A 666 16.64 -22.41 -0.89
CA GLY A 666 17.55 -23.50 -0.55
C GLY A 666 18.88 -23.03 0.03
N ILE A 667 19.35 -21.84 -0.35
CA ILE A 667 20.39 -21.04 0.34
C ILE A 667 19.98 -19.57 0.23
N TYR A 668 19.94 -18.86 1.35
CA TYR A 668 19.59 -17.43 1.37
C TYR A 668 20.75 -16.59 0.82
N SER A 669 20.52 -15.96 -0.32
CA SER A 669 21.59 -15.42 -1.17
C SER A 669 22.51 -14.37 -0.53
N MET A 670 22.10 -13.69 0.54
CA MET A 670 22.89 -12.64 1.19
C MET A 670 23.81 -13.16 2.29
N ASP A 671 23.37 -14.16 3.06
CA ASP A 671 23.98 -14.59 4.32
C ASP A 671 24.65 -15.98 4.21
N GLY A 672 24.24 -16.80 3.23
CA GLY A 672 24.86 -18.11 2.95
C GLY A 672 24.46 -19.22 3.92
N ASP A 673 23.47 -18.99 4.77
CA ASP A 673 22.73 -20.02 5.49
C ASP A 673 21.62 -20.62 4.60
N PHE A 674 20.85 -21.55 5.16
CA PHE A 674 19.85 -22.33 4.43
C PHE A 674 18.72 -22.81 5.35
N ALA A 675 17.56 -23.11 4.77
CA ALA A 675 16.36 -23.49 5.53
C ALA A 675 16.47 -24.87 6.23
N ASP A 676 15.73 -25.06 7.33
CA ASP A 676 15.44 -26.39 7.89
C ASP A 676 14.29 -27.05 7.09
N LEU A 677 14.63 -27.52 5.88
CA LEU A 677 13.66 -28.05 4.91
C LEU A 677 12.77 -29.18 5.47
N PRO A 678 13.26 -30.16 6.26
CA PRO A 678 12.42 -31.16 6.92
C PRO A 678 11.28 -30.56 7.77
N GLN A 679 11.51 -29.43 8.45
CA GLN A 679 10.48 -28.76 9.24
C GLN A 679 9.46 -28.04 8.35
N PHE A 680 9.92 -27.38 7.28
CA PHE A 680 9.05 -26.74 6.30
C PHE A 680 8.16 -27.75 5.55
N ILE A 681 8.69 -28.93 5.20
CA ILE A 681 7.89 -30.07 4.70
C ILE A 681 6.87 -30.52 5.75
N GLY A 682 7.32 -30.64 7.00
CA GLY A 682 6.48 -31.04 8.14
C GLY A 682 5.27 -30.13 8.33
N LEU A 683 5.47 -28.80 8.41
CA LEU A 683 4.38 -27.84 8.58
C LEU A 683 3.51 -27.71 7.31
N ALA A 684 4.09 -27.79 6.10
CA ALA A 684 3.31 -27.76 4.86
C ALA A 684 2.31 -28.92 4.81
N LYS A 685 2.77 -30.14 5.14
CA LYS A 685 1.92 -31.34 5.27
C LYS A 685 0.88 -31.20 6.39
N ARG A 686 1.28 -30.79 7.61
CA ARG A 686 0.35 -30.60 8.76
C ARG A 686 -0.76 -29.61 8.44
N HIS A 687 -0.42 -28.48 7.81
CA HIS A 687 -1.35 -27.40 7.48
C HIS A 687 -1.93 -27.46 6.07
N LYS A 688 -1.74 -28.56 5.31
CA LYS A 688 -2.27 -28.75 3.95
C LYS A 688 -2.02 -27.52 3.05
N SER A 689 -0.77 -27.08 3.03
CA SER A 689 -0.28 -25.92 2.29
C SER A 689 0.74 -26.38 1.23
N LEU A 690 0.81 -25.67 0.11
CA LEU A 690 1.82 -25.94 -0.92
C LEU A 690 3.19 -25.45 -0.43
N LEU A 691 4.26 -26.15 -0.79
CA LEU A 691 5.65 -25.76 -0.51
C LEU A 691 6.43 -25.51 -1.80
N MET A 692 7.05 -24.34 -1.89
CA MET A 692 7.97 -23.96 -2.96
C MET A 692 9.37 -23.70 -2.40
N VAL A 693 10.37 -24.34 -3.00
CA VAL A 693 11.79 -24.18 -2.66
C VAL A 693 12.53 -23.59 -3.85
N ASP A 694 13.11 -22.41 -3.67
CA ASP A 694 14.01 -21.79 -4.65
C ASP A 694 15.45 -22.30 -4.43
N GLU A 695 15.79 -23.38 -5.14
CA GLU A 695 17.09 -24.03 -5.20
C GLU A 695 18.14 -23.22 -6.00
N ALA A 696 17.89 -21.96 -6.40
CA ALA A 696 18.78 -21.24 -7.31
C ALA A 696 20.22 -21.06 -6.79
N HIS A 697 20.46 -21.03 -5.48
CA HIS A 697 21.82 -21.00 -4.93
C HIS A 697 22.39 -22.39 -4.56
N SER A 698 21.52 -23.40 -4.38
CA SER A 698 21.85 -24.71 -3.80
C SER A 698 21.93 -25.85 -4.82
N LEU A 699 21.21 -25.78 -5.94
CA LEU A 699 21.35 -26.74 -7.04
C LEU A 699 22.74 -26.61 -7.68
N GLY A 700 23.48 -27.71 -7.73
CA GLY A 700 24.90 -27.77 -8.09
C GLY A 700 25.86 -27.35 -6.97
N VAL A 701 25.39 -27.19 -5.72
CA VAL A 701 26.18 -26.65 -4.59
C VAL A 701 25.98 -27.44 -3.29
N MET A 702 24.75 -27.85 -2.98
CA MET A 702 24.39 -28.64 -1.80
C MET A 702 24.14 -30.12 -2.14
N GLY A 703 24.29 -30.96 -1.11
CA GLY A 703 24.27 -32.41 -1.23
C GLY A 703 25.60 -33.01 -1.73
N PRO A 704 25.77 -34.35 -1.66
CA PRO A 704 26.97 -35.04 -2.13
C PRO A 704 27.12 -35.09 -3.65
N THR A 705 26.03 -35.06 -4.45
CA THR A 705 26.12 -35.02 -5.93
C THR A 705 25.67 -33.70 -6.55
N GLY A 706 25.25 -32.73 -5.72
CA GLY A 706 24.88 -31.39 -6.17
C GLY A 706 23.40 -31.26 -6.54
N ARG A 707 22.52 -32.11 -6.00
CA ARG A 707 21.09 -32.08 -6.31
C ARG A 707 20.30 -31.05 -5.48
N GLY A 708 20.94 -30.36 -4.55
CA GLY A 708 20.34 -29.24 -3.82
C GLY A 708 20.13 -29.49 -2.32
N ILE A 709 19.31 -28.64 -1.69
CA ILE A 709 18.95 -28.79 -0.27
C ILE A 709 18.12 -30.06 -0.02
N GLY A 710 17.35 -30.53 -1.01
CA GLY A 710 16.63 -31.80 -0.93
C GLY A 710 17.55 -33.01 -0.69
N GLU A 711 18.67 -33.08 -1.43
CA GLU A 711 19.68 -34.14 -1.30
C GLU A 711 20.52 -34.00 -0.03
N TYR A 712 20.77 -32.76 0.41
CA TYR A 712 21.50 -32.49 1.66
C TYR A 712 20.79 -33.06 2.89
N TYR A 713 19.46 -32.96 2.98
CA TYR A 713 18.67 -33.55 4.06
C TYR A 713 18.18 -34.98 3.77
N GLY A 714 18.32 -35.47 2.53
CA GLY A 714 17.85 -36.81 2.13
C GLY A 714 16.32 -36.95 2.13
N VAL A 715 15.58 -35.88 1.84
CA VAL A 715 14.10 -35.89 1.79
C VAL A 715 13.59 -36.46 0.45
N ASN A 716 12.35 -36.93 0.43
CA ASN A 716 11.68 -37.32 -0.83
C ASN A 716 11.40 -36.06 -1.68
N PRO A 717 11.80 -35.96 -2.96
CA PRO A 717 11.47 -34.82 -3.81
C PRO A 717 9.96 -34.59 -3.98
N GLU A 718 9.13 -35.63 -3.86
CA GLU A 718 7.66 -35.54 -3.92
C GLU A 718 7.04 -34.81 -2.69
N ASP A 719 7.82 -34.61 -1.62
CA ASP A 719 7.35 -33.91 -0.40
C ASP A 719 7.30 -32.38 -0.55
N VAL A 720 7.73 -31.85 -1.69
CA VAL A 720 7.75 -30.43 -2.06
C VAL A 720 7.01 -30.27 -3.39
N ASP A 721 5.95 -29.47 -3.41
CA ASP A 721 5.10 -29.30 -4.61
C ASP A 721 5.84 -28.65 -5.79
N ILE A 722 6.75 -27.71 -5.51
CA ILE A 722 7.40 -26.85 -6.51
C ILE A 722 8.89 -26.70 -6.20
N TRP A 723 9.74 -27.39 -6.96
CA TRP A 723 11.17 -27.10 -7.00
C TRP A 723 11.45 -26.06 -8.07
N MET A 724 12.02 -24.92 -7.69
CA MET A 724 12.46 -23.89 -8.64
C MET A 724 13.98 -23.76 -8.63
N ALA A 725 14.59 -23.58 -9.80
CA ALA A 725 16.02 -23.25 -9.89
C ALA A 725 16.34 -22.32 -11.06
N THR A 726 17.60 -21.90 -11.18
CA THR A 726 18.10 -21.17 -12.35
C THR A 726 19.31 -21.85 -12.99
N LEU A 727 19.31 -21.88 -14.32
CA LEU A 727 20.42 -22.38 -15.12
C LEU A 727 21.60 -21.38 -15.19
N SER A 728 21.42 -20.16 -14.65
CA SER A 728 22.37 -19.04 -14.75
C SER A 728 23.52 -19.03 -13.73
N LYS A 729 23.51 -19.96 -12.77
CA LYS A 729 24.48 -20.02 -11.66
C LYS A 729 25.41 -21.23 -11.82
N ALA A 730 25.20 -22.31 -11.06
CA ALA A 730 26.07 -23.49 -11.10
C ALA A 730 26.21 -24.12 -12.51
N PHE A 731 25.16 -24.04 -13.34
CA PHE A 731 25.11 -24.60 -14.70
C PHE A 731 25.62 -23.66 -15.81
N GLY A 732 26.04 -22.44 -15.47
CA GLY A 732 26.79 -21.56 -16.38
C GLY A 732 26.09 -21.11 -17.67
N SER A 733 24.76 -21.12 -17.71
CA SER A 733 23.94 -20.81 -18.90
C SER A 733 23.01 -19.59 -18.65
N CYS A 734 21.83 -19.55 -19.26
CA CYS A 734 20.70 -18.72 -18.86
C CYS A 734 19.43 -19.59 -18.75
N GLY A 735 18.41 -19.08 -18.03
CA GLY A 735 17.14 -19.78 -17.87
C GLY A 735 16.66 -19.94 -16.43
N GLY A 736 15.41 -20.36 -16.29
CA GLY A 736 14.80 -20.86 -15.06
C GLY A 736 14.24 -22.26 -15.27
N LEU A 737 14.06 -22.99 -14.18
CA LEU A 737 13.55 -24.36 -14.12
C LEU A 737 12.43 -24.42 -13.08
N ILE A 738 11.32 -25.08 -13.40
CA ILE A 738 10.39 -25.63 -12.41
C ILE A 738 10.38 -27.14 -12.57
N ALA A 739 10.43 -27.89 -11.47
CA ALA A 739 10.32 -29.35 -11.43
C ALA A 739 9.33 -29.77 -10.33
N GLY A 740 8.67 -30.91 -10.52
CA GLY A 740 7.60 -31.38 -9.63
C GLY A 740 6.75 -32.46 -10.31
N SER A 741 5.45 -32.51 -9.98
CA SER A 741 4.54 -33.49 -10.58
C SER A 741 4.26 -33.20 -12.06
N SER A 742 4.06 -34.26 -12.85
CA SER A 742 3.67 -34.19 -14.26
C SER A 742 2.40 -33.38 -14.49
N THR A 743 1.47 -33.41 -13.52
CA THR A 743 0.23 -32.61 -13.53
C THR A 743 0.52 -31.10 -13.40
N LEU A 744 1.39 -30.71 -12.46
CA LEU A 744 1.83 -29.31 -12.33
C LEU A 744 2.51 -28.84 -13.63
N ILE A 745 3.47 -29.62 -14.10
CA ILE A 745 4.31 -29.24 -15.23
C ILE A 745 3.52 -29.19 -16.55
N GLN A 746 2.60 -30.14 -16.78
CA GLN A 746 1.66 -30.08 -17.90
C GLN A 746 0.77 -28.84 -17.82
N TRP A 747 0.18 -28.56 -16.66
CA TRP A 747 -0.65 -27.37 -16.48
C TRP A 747 0.12 -26.07 -16.79
N LEU A 748 1.34 -25.93 -16.27
CA LEU A 748 2.21 -24.79 -16.57
C LEU A 748 2.53 -24.70 -18.08
N LYS A 749 2.98 -25.79 -18.72
CA LYS A 749 3.33 -25.83 -20.16
C LYS A 749 2.20 -25.36 -21.10
N TYR A 750 0.93 -25.45 -20.69
CA TYR A 750 -0.22 -24.96 -21.46
C TYR A 750 -0.81 -23.61 -21.02
N THR A 751 -0.49 -23.10 -19.83
CA THR A 751 -1.24 -21.96 -19.26
C THR A 751 -0.40 -20.85 -18.61
N VAL A 752 0.86 -21.08 -18.24
CA VAL A 752 1.63 -20.07 -17.49
C VAL A 752 2.14 -18.96 -18.44
N PRO A 753 1.86 -17.66 -18.17
CA PRO A 753 2.11 -16.59 -19.15
C PRO A 753 3.55 -16.49 -19.66
N GLY A 754 4.56 -16.60 -18.78
CA GLY A 754 5.98 -16.55 -19.13
C GLY A 754 6.52 -17.79 -19.86
N PHE A 755 5.69 -18.80 -20.13
CA PHE A 755 5.97 -19.88 -21.08
C PHE A 755 5.14 -19.72 -22.35
N VAL A 756 3.85 -19.46 -22.22
CA VAL A 756 2.90 -19.40 -23.34
C VAL A 756 3.15 -18.19 -24.25
N TYR A 757 3.36 -17.00 -23.67
CA TYR A 757 3.50 -15.73 -24.40
C TYR A 757 4.95 -15.22 -24.48
N SER A 758 5.92 -15.97 -23.96
CA SER A 758 7.36 -15.71 -24.10
C SER A 758 7.94 -16.43 -25.32
N ILE A 759 9.13 -16.03 -25.76
CA ILE A 759 10.00 -16.91 -26.56
C ILE A 759 10.47 -18.10 -25.71
N GLY A 760 10.84 -19.20 -26.36
CA GLY A 760 11.55 -20.31 -25.70
C GLY A 760 13.02 -19.99 -25.37
N LEU A 761 13.62 -20.83 -24.54
CA LEU A 761 15.06 -20.77 -24.24
C LEU A 761 15.88 -20.92 -25.54
N PRO A 762 16.95 -20.13 -25.76
CA PRO A 762 17.80 -20.29 -26.95
C PRO A 762 18.47 -21.67 -26.97
N PRO A 763 18.52 -22.38 -28.12
CA PRO A 763 19.13 -23.72 -28.18
C PRO A 763 20.58 -23.81 -27.67
N PRO A 764 21.48 -22.83 -27.91
CA PRO A 764 22.84 -22.85 -27.36
C PRO A 764 22.86 -22.79 -25.82
N ALA A 765 21.89 -22.11 -25.20
CA ALA A 765 21.74 -22.05 -23.75
C ALA A 765 21.17 -23.36 -23.18
N ALA A 766 20.22 -23.98 -23.88
CA ALA A 766 19.75 -25.32 -23.55
C ALA A 766 20.89 -26.36 -23.64
N GLY A 767 21.69 -26.30 -24.71
CA GLY A 767 22.89 -27.14 -24.89
C GLY A 767 23.95 -26.92 -23.81
N ALA A 768 24.23 -25.66 -23.44
CA ALA A 768 25.14 -25.34 -22.34
C ALA A 768 24.65 -25.93 -20.99
N ALA A 769 23.38 -25.72 -20.64
CA ALA A 769 22.82 -26.21 -19.38
C ALA A 769 22.80 -27.76 -19.31
N LEU A 770 22.42 -28.42 -20.41
CA LEU A 770 22.44 -29.88 -20.51
C LEU A 770 23.87 -30.45 -20.49
N GLY A 771 24.83 -29.76 -21.13
CA GLY A 771 26.25 -30.10 -21.07
C GLY A 771 26.82 -29.97 -19.65
N ALA A 772 26.47 -28.90 -18.95
CA ALA A 772 26.88 -28.67 -17.56
C ALA A 772 26.26 -29.70 -16.59
N LEU A 773 25.00 -30.08 -16.78
CA LEU A 773 24.34 -31.12 -16.00
C LEU A 773 24.96 -32.51 -16.24
N ARG A 774 25.16 -32.90 -17.51
CA ARG A 774 25.84 -34.15 -17.87
C ARG A 774 27.29 -34.19 -17.35
N LEU A 775 27.98 -33.05 -17.35
CA LEU A 775 29.32 -32.93 -16.76
C LEU A 775 29.30 -33.07 -15.23
N LEU A 776 28.34 -32.44 -14.53
CA LEU A 776 28.17 -32.60 -13.08
C LEU A 776 27.86 -34.06 -12.70
N GLN A 777 27.01 -34.75 -13.47
CA GLN A 777 26.70 -36.17 -13.26
C GLN A 777 27.95 -37.08 -13.41
N ASN A 778 28.88 -36.71 -14.29
CA ASN A 778 30.15 -37.43 -14.49
C ASN A 778 31.27 -36.99 -13.53
N GLU A 779 31.21 -35.75 -13.00
CA GLU A 779 32.22 -35.15 -12.13
C GLU A 779 31.64 -34.57 -10.82
N PRO A 780 30.87 -35.35 -10.02
CA PRO A 780 30.24 -34.85 -8.79
C PRO A 780 31.25 -34.33 -7.76
N GLN A 781 32.51 -34.77 -7.82
CA GLN A 781 33.61 -34.25 -7.00
C GLN A 781 33.84 -32.74 -7.13
N ARG A 782 33.34 -32.08 -8.19
CA ARG A 782 33.35 -30.60 -8.28
C ARG A 782 32.56 -29.95 -7.13
N VAL A 783 31.46 -30.57 -6.71
CA VAL A 783 30.63 -30.12 -5.58
C VAL A 783 31.40 -30.27 -4.26
N THR A 784 32.03 -31.43 -4.03
CA THR A 784 32.89 -31.66 -2.86
C THR A 784 34.08 -30.68 -2.82
N LYS A 785 34.67 -30.36 -3.98
CA LYS A 785 35.77 -29.39 -4.11
C LYS A 785 35.32 -27.96 -3.81
N LEU A 786 34.14 -27.54 -4.28
CA LEU A 786 33.50 -26.27 -3.93
C LEU A 786 33.25 -26.18 -2.41
N GLN A 787 32.62 -27.18 -1.81
CA GLN A 787 32.35 -27.25 -0.37
C GLN A 787 33.65 -27.19 0.46
N THR A 788 34.69 -27.91 0.00
CA THR A 788 36.04 -27.87 0.61
C THR A 788 36.65 -26.48 0.53
N ASN A 789 36.56 -25.80 -0.61
CA ASN A 789 37.04 -24.43 -0.79
C ASN A 789 36.29 -23.44 0.12
N ALA A 790 34.96 -23.57 0.22
CA ALA A 790 34.13 -22.71 1.05
C ALA A 790 34.43 -22.89 2.54
N LYS A 791 34.55 -24.14 3.01
CA LYS A 791 35.00 -24.43 4.38
C LYS A 791 36.40 -23.88 4.64
N HIS A 792 37.35 -24.06 3.72
CA HIS A 792 38.71 -23.56 3.87
C HIS A 792 38.76 -22.02 3.96
N PHE A 793 37.93 -21.31 3.18
CA PHE A 793 37.75 -19.86 3.28
C PHE A 793 37.20 -19.45 4.65
N ILE A 794 36.14 -20.10 5.14
CA ILE A 794 35.54 -19.82 6.46
C ILE A 794 36.53 -20.13 7.60
N ASP A 795 37.22 -21.27 7.56
CA ASP A 795 38.21 -21.67 8.57
C ASP A 795 39.39 -20.67 8.64
N LEU A 796 39.77 -20.04 7.52
CA LEU A 796 40.78 -18.99 7.47
C LEU A 796 40.24 -17.62 7.89
N ALA A 797 39.03 -17.24 7.46
CA ALA A 797 38.37 -16.00 7.86
C ALA A 797 38.14 -15.94 9.39
N SER A 798 37.70 -17.07 9.98
CA SER A 798 37.56 -17.25 11.43
C SER A 798 38.90 -17.09 12.16
N LYS A 799 39.98 -17.73 11.68
CA LYS A 799 41.34 -17.53 12.21
C LYS A 799 41.84 -16.08 12.07
N ALA A 800 41.38 -15.35 11.07
CA ALA A 800 41.64 -13.92 10.87
C ALA A 800 40.74 -12.99 11.71
N ARG A 801 39.76 -13.54 12.45
CA ARG A 801 38.65 -12.87 13.18
C ARG A 801 37.70 -12.03 12.32
N LEU A 802 37.55 -12.38 11.04
CA LEU A 802 36.55 -11.78 10.15
C LEU A 802 35.17 -12.42 10.41
N ASN A 803 34.11 -11.60 10.46
CA ASN A 803 32.75 -12.07 10.71
C ASN A 803 32.10 -12.65 9.44
N THR A 804 31.98 -13.99 9.38
CA THR A 804 31.42 -14.73 8.24
C THR A 804 29.88 -14.83 8.22
N GLY A 805 29.18 -14.14 9.12
CA GLY A 805 27.73 -14.27 9.28
C GLY A 805 27.31 -15.70 9.64
N ALA A 806 26.11 -16.10 9.20
CA ALA A 806 25.54 -17.43 9.44
C ALA A 806 25.94 -18.48 8.37
N SER A 807 26.89 -18.18 7.48
CA SER A 807 27.20 -19.02 6.31
C SER A 807 27.54 -20.46 6.66
N GLY A 808 26.71 -21.40 6.18
CA GLY A 808 26.84 -22.85 6.40
C GLY A 808 27.89 -23.53 5.52
N GLY A 809 28.86 -22.80 4.95
CA GLY A 809 29.83 -23.34 3.98
C GLY A 809 29.25 -23.56 2.57
N SER A 810 28.12 -22.93 2.28
CA SER A 810 27.23 -23.15 1.14
C SER A 810 27.70 -22.55 -0.21
N GLY A 811 29.01 -22.31 -0.38
CA GLY A 811 29.55 -21.61 -1.56
C GLY A 811 29.30 -20.10 -1.59
N VAL A 812 28.42 -19.57 -0.74
CA VAL A 812 28.22 -18.13 -0.50
C VAL A 812 28.74 -17.78 0.89
N VAL A 813 29.70 -16.85 0.99
CA VAL A 813 30.27 -16.41 2.28
C VAL A 813 30.24 -14.88 2.36
N PRO A 814 29.43 -14.27 3.24
CA PRO A 814 29.52 -12.84 3.50
C PRO A 814 30.71 -12.55 4.43
N ILE A 815 31.20 -11.31 4.40
CA ILE A 815 32.05 -10.75 5.45
C ILE A 815 31.35 -9.48 5.94
N ILE A 816 30.76 -9.55 7.13
CA ILE A 816 29.94 -8.49 7.71
C ILE A 816 30.85 -7.39 8.28
N LEU A 817 30.61 -6.14 7.87
CA LEU A 817 31.40 -4.97 8.26
C LEU A 817 30.56 -3.90 8.97
N GLY A 818 29.23 -3.95 8.83
CA GLY A 818 28.29 -3.08 9.55
C GLY A 818 28.37 -1.59 9.23
N ASN A 819 29.05 -1.24 8.14
CA ASN A 819 29.22 0.14 7.67
C ASN A 819 29.45 0.16 6.15
N SER A 820 28.59 0.84 5.40
CA SER A 820 28.62 0.89 3.93
C SER A 820 29.89 1.55 3.39
N ILE A 821 30.40 2.58 4.08
CA ILE A 821 31.63 3.29 3.68
C ILE A 821 32.85 2.37 3.82
N ASN A 822 32.94 1.59 4.91
CA ASN A 822 34.03 0.65 5.11
C ASN A 822 33.95 -0.54 4.13
N SER A 823 32.76 -1.06 3.83
CA SER A 823 32.56 -2.05 2.75
C SER A 823 33.06 -1.55 1.39
N LEU A 824 32.70 -0.33 1.00
CA LEU A 824 33.14 0.25 -0.27
C LEU A 824 34.66 0.52 -0.31
N LYS A 825 35.24 1.03 0.78
CA LYS A 825 36.69 1.20 0.92
C LYS A 825 37.44 -0.14 0.82
N LEU A 826 36.94 -1.18 1.49
CA LEU A 826 37.61 -2.49 1.52
C LEU A 826 37.53 -3.21 0.17
N SER A 827 36.37 -3.15 -0.51
CA SER A 827 36.23 -3.62 -1.89
C SER A 827 37.25 -2.94 -2.82
N ARG A 828 37.38 -1.60 -2.75
CA ARG A 828 38.36 -0.85 -3.56
C ARG A 828 39.82 -1.20 -3.20
N ALA A 829 40.14 -1.33 -1.92
CA ALA A 829 41.50 -1.69 -1.48
C ALA A 829 41.89 -3.11 -1.89
N LEU A 830 40.94 -4.05 -1.88
CA LEU A 830 41.10 -5.40 -2.41
C LEU A 830 41.26 -5.40 -3.95
N PHE A 831 40.46 -4.61 -4.66
CA PHE A 831 40.56 -4.47 -6.12
C PHE A 831 41.95 -4.00 -6.55
N GLU A 832 42.53 -3.00 -5.88
CA GLU A 832 43.89 -2.55 -6.19
C GLU A 832 44.96 -3.61 -5.90
N ARG A 833 44.71 -4.53 -4.97
CA ARG A 833 45.53 -5.72 -4.69
C ARG A 833 45.24 -6.91 -5.61
N GLY A 834 44.43 -6.74 -6.65
CA GLY A 834 44.12 -7.79 -7.63
C GLY A 834 43.01 -8.75 -7.18
N ILE A 835 42.10 -8.31 -6.31
CA ILE A 835 41.01 -9.12 -5.76
C ILE A 835 39.66 -8.44 -6.05
N ASN A 836 38.88 -8.96 -6.99
CA ASN A 836 37.55 -8.48 -7.31
C ASN A 836 36.49 -9.12 -6.40
N VAL A 837 35.97 -8.33 -5.46
CA VAL A 837 34.80 -8.65 -4.62
C VAL A 837 33.89 -7.45 -4.49
N GLN A 838 32.57 -7.67 -4.56
CA GLN A 838 31.58 -6.60 -4.64
C GLN A 838 30.95 -6.30 -3.26
N PRO A 839 30.71 -5.02 -2.93
CA PRO A 839 30.10 -4.62 -1.68
C PRO A 839 28.56 -4.63 -1.77
N ILE A 840 27.91 -5.10 -0.71
CA ILE A 840 26.46 -4.97 -0.51
C ILE A 840 26.23 -3.89 0.54
N LEU A 841 25.46 -2.87 0.15
CA LEU A 841 25.37 -1.55 0.81
C LEU A 841 23.90 -1.17 1.05
N TYR A 842 23.66 -0.18 1.91
CA TYR A 842 22.33 0.43 2.03
C TYR A 842 21.90 1.10 0.70
N PRO A 843 20.63 0.94 0.24
CA PRO A 843 19.49 0.31 0.91
C PRO A 843 19.26 -1.18 0.59
N ALA A 844 20.19 -1.87 -0.10
CA ALA A 844 20.02 -3.28 -0.45
C ALA A 844 20.13 -4.22 0.76
N VAL A 845 20.81 -3.77 1.82
CA VAL A 845 20.80 -4.32 3.18
C VAL A 845 20.72 -3.16 4.18
N GLU A 846 20.40 -3.41 5.44
CA GLU A 846 20.55 -2.39 6.48
C GLU A 846 22.00 -1.94 6.63
N GLU A 847 22.24 -0.70 7.07
CA GLU A 847 23.60 -0.15 7.24
C GLU A 847 24.46 -1.03 8.17
N LYS A 848 23.86 -1.53 9.27
CA LYS A 848 24.50 -2.47 10.22
C LYS A 848 24.73 -3.88 9.65
N ALA A 849 24.14 -4.19 8.50
CA ALA A 849 24.29 -5.45 7.78
C ALA A 849 25.15 -5.31 6.51
N ALA A 850 25.71 -4.11 6.24
CA ALA A 850 26.61 -3.87 5.12
C ALA A 850 27.84 -4.79 5.16
N ARG A 851 28.22 -5.31 3.99
CA ARG A 851 29.11 -6.48 3.87
C ARG A 851 29.84 -6.54 2.54
N LEU A 852 30.91 -7.31 2.48
CA LEU A 852 31.38 -7.90 1.22
C LEU A 852 30.75 -9.29 1.05
N ARG A 853 30.44 -9.71 -0.18
CA ARG A 853 29.87 -11.04 -0.43
C ARG A 853 30.77 -11.82 -1.40
N PHE A 854 31.35 -12.91 -0.90
CA PHE A 854 32.26 -13.77 -1.64
C PHE A 854 31.51 -14.98 -2.19
N PHE A 855 31.61 -15.19 -3.50
CA PHE A 855 31.15 -16.39 -4.17
C PHE A 855 32.34 -17.31 -4.43
N ILE A 856 32.31 -18.49 -3.83
CA ILE A 856 33.35 -19.50 -3.94
C ILE A 856 33.09 -20.34 -5.19
N THR A 857 34.14 -20.78 -5.88
CA THR A 857 34.05 -21.76 -6.97
C THR A 857 34.96 -22.96 -6.72
N ALA A 858 34.61 -24.11 -7.27
CA ALA A 858 35.45 -25.30 -7.29
C ALA A 858 36.85 -25.02 -7.89
N ASN A 859 36.97 -24.03 -8.78
CA ASN A 859 38.22 -23.64 -9.41
C ASN A 859 39.17 -22.86 -8.48
N HIS A 860 38.72 -22.33 -7.34
CA HIS A 860 39.61 -21.57 -6.44
C HIS A 860 40.71 -22.45 -5.86
N THR A 861 41.92 -21.88 -5.77
CA THR A 861 43.08 -22.50 -5.13
C THR A 861 43.22 -22.04 -3.67
N SER A 862 43.86 -22.86 -2.82
CA SER A 862 44.19 -22.46 -1.46
C SER A 862 45.03 -21.18 -1.41
N ASP A 863 45.98 -21.02 -2.34
CA ASP A 863 46.78 -19.81 -2.50
C ASP A 863 45.92 -18.55 -2.75
N GLN A 864 44.89 -18.64 -3.61
CA GLN A 864 43.95 -17.53 -3.83
C GLN A 864 43.12 -17.20 -2.58
N ILE A 865 42.68 -18.23 -1.85
CA ILE A 865 41.91 -18.09 -0.60
C ILE A 865 42.79 -17.43 0.49
N GLU A 866 43.99 -17.95 0.74
CA GLU A 866 44.94 -17.45 1.73
C GLU A 866 45.37 -16.01 1.44
N LYS A 867 45.70 -15.69 0.18
CA LYS A 867 46.00 -14.31 -0.26
C LYS A 867 44.82 -13.38 -0.03
N THR A 868 43.60 -13.81 -0.34
CA THR A 868 42.38 -13.01 -0.18
C THR A 868 42.08 -12.70 1.29
N VAL A 869 42.10 -13.71 2.16
CA VAL A 869 41.86 -13.52 3.60
C VAL A 869 42.96 -12.66 4.24
N THR A 870 44.22 -12.87 3.85
CA THR A 870 45.35 -12.07 4.33
C THR A 870 45.23 -10.60 3.91
N ALA A 871 45.01 -10.33 2.63
CA ALA A 871 44.81 -8.97 2.12
C ALA A 871 43.62 -8.27 2.78
N MET A 872 42.50 -8.98 2.95
CA MET A 872 41.29 -8.45 3.58
C MET A 872 41.54 -8.05 5.04
N ARG A 873 42.25 -8.88 5.81
CA ARG A 873 42.66 -8.54 7.19
C ARG A 873 43.59 -7.33 7.23
N GLU A 874 44.57 -7.26 6.33
CA GLU A 874 45.57 -6.18 6.29
C GLU A 874 44.95 -4.83 5.90
N GLU A 875 44.04 -4.78 4.92
CA GLU A 875 43.36 -3.54 4.55
C GLU A 875 42.31 -3.12 5.57
N LEU A 876 41.57 -4.06 6.18
CA LEU A 876 40.58 -3.74 7.22
C LEU A 876 41.24 -3.11 8.46
N ILE A 877 42.45 -3.55 8.86
CA ILE A 877 43.24 -2.93 9.93
C ILE A 877 43.57 -1.45 9.65
N LYS A 878 43.72 -1.05 8.38
CA LYS A 878 43.98 0.34 7.98
C LYS A 878 42.71 1.17 7.89
N ILE A 879 41.61 0.55 7.46
CA ILE A 879 40.30 1.19 7.26
C ILE A 879 39.58 1.41 8.61
N ASP A 880 39.73 0.47 9.55
CA ASP A 880 39.11 0.49 10.87
C ASP A 880 40.12 0.13 11.98
N PRO A 881 40.69 1.13 12.66
CA PRO A 881 41.58 0.90 13.81
C PRO A 881 40.92 0.18 15.00
N SER A 882 39.59 0.16 15.11
CA SER A 882 38.88 -0.57 16.18
C SER A 882 38.87 -2.08 15.93
N TYR A 883 38.93 -2.52 14.67
CA TYR A 883 39.19 -3.92 14.32
C TYR A 883 40.58 -4.37 14.82
N ALA A 884 41.58 -3.49 14.72
CA ALA A 884 42.93 -3.75 15.24
C ALA A 884 42.99 -3.84 16.78
N ALA A 885 42.01 -3.28 17.50
CA ALA A 885 41.82 -3.50 18.93
C ALA A 885 41.14 -4.85 19.23
N HIS A 886 40.07 -5.20 18.50
CA HIS A 886 39.39 -6.50 18.61
C HIS A 886 40.32 -7.69 18.30
N LEU A 887 41.41 -7.50 17.55
CA LEU A 887 42.45 -8.51 17.34
C LEU A 887 43.37 -8.74 18.56
N ARG A 888 43.36 -7.87 19.58
CA ARG A 888 44.28 -7.91 20.74
C ARG A 888 43.68 -8.53 22.00
N GLU A 889 42.35 -8.58 22.11
CA GLU A 889 41.66 -9.17 23.25
C GLU A 889 41.58 -10.71 23.12
N LYS A 890 41.49 -11.43 24.26
CA LYS A 890 41.78 -12.88 24.35
C LYS A 890 40.57 -13.78 24.08
N ASN A 891 40.82 -14.98 23.53
CA ASN A 891 39.86 -16.10 23.52
C ASN A 891 39.62 -16.60 24.96
N PRO A 892 38.45 -17.19 25.25
CA PRO A 892 38.24 -18.65 25.07
C PRO A 892 37.22 -18.97 23.95
N PRO A 893 37.00 -20.26 23.57
CA PRO A 893 36.19 -20.61 22.41
C PRO A 893 34.69 -20.67 22.70
N VAL A 894 33.87 -20.33 21.71
CA VAL A 894 32.45 -20.72 21.66
C VAL A 894 32.38 -22.12 21.05
N SER A 895 31.76 -23.05 21.76
CA SER A 895 31.41 -24.37 21.20
C SER A 895 30.26 -24.25 20.22
N VAL A 896 30.39 -24.87 19.04
CA VAL A 896 29.23 -25.15 18.19
C VAL A 896 28.37 -26.20 18.90
N ALA A 897 27.06 -25.96 18.92
CA ALA A 897 26.01 -26.86 19.38
C ALA A 897 24.86 -26.79 18.36
#